data_AF-A0A8J4G706-F1
#
_entry.id   AF-A0A8J4G706-F1
#
_cell.length_a   1.000
_cell.length_b   1.000
_cell.length_c   1.000
_cell.angle_alpha   90.00
_cell.angle_beta   90.00
_cell.angle_gamma   90.00
#
_symmetry.space_group_name_H-M   'P 1'
#
loop_
_entity.id
_entity.type
_entity.pdbx_description
1 polymer ?
#
loop_
_entity_poly.entity_id
_entity_poly.type
_entity_poly.pdbx_seq_one_letter_code
_entity_poly.pdbx_strand_id
1 'polypeptide(L)'
;MSFQLSQRWFHQIIILQMLVAWAQGSKKDLFEELWGLGKSASKQSGRRVLSHDLTMDEIFNYWQKMYGRWPSATFEQYLAEYRQRVDGAGRSWGTPKTDEELLDIYYFLRNRTQVPHAPGWTPERDKCGPVCHLYGTCNQELGICGCPRGRKGPDCATPVRTSCQEYCLYDDECHRIIREWCINECNGRGTCVGGVCHCYPGYFGADCSLSIDYDGGQGGRGPGATVLLAGLGYTDNPRGPRIYMYEFPPEMNLWGQLWVDRPLNVILWERFMSLGLREVDPAKADYFFIPGCARRCNKWDEKFQFIIEHYGQYWNRNHGRDHIMTHPGDWGRCERSWTDTFDSFVANVTMLQHWGITVDRSTETHHALFNSCYIPNQDILIPPMCGDMYWQYENNVWHPYRRHSPILKTTLASLAGSICGWNSAEEPPCRKRYYSLGVRAALWQLRDTPGFQIAKRVPNIGQSMAESEFCFAPTGAGYGKRNVISVTLGCMPVIISDHVTQPYEPFLNWNEFGVWIPESDVKDTEVILRGLTPQQKAEKMEKLYCAARHLSFTTVYGGLFEGDTGEFDAVATLVHILRTRKRHPGVPDHKLMEVDPEFADLMACKHHNSTTAATDIDETPARPPTPPLPLAGITSKVQTTIDDEAYPQRTVTTAHWIKDANGKEAGQRDSSGGDMVAQASPPPRQLCLFNGDVVLYADHEVPEPSDITIKRDMRPGQCMPRNGNRPSGFPPGGSIMCPPTGPITKCERNV
;
A
#
# COMPACT_ATOMS: atom_id res chain seq x y z
N MET A 1 -11.16 -37.13 50.67
CA MET A 1 -9.79 -37.14 50.12
C MET A 1 -9.75 -37.85 48.75
N SER A 2 -10.67 -37.49 47.83
CA SER A 2 -10.84 -38.20 46.54
C SER A 2 -11.21 -37.29 45.36
N PHE A 3 -10.84 -35.99 45.41
CA PHE A 3 -11.18 -35.03 44.34
C PHE A 3 -9.96 -34.34 43.69
N GLN A 4 -8.73 -34.74 44.04
CA GLN A 4 -7.49 -34.20 43.43
C GLN A 4 -6.76 -35.19 42.51
N LEU A 5 -7.25 -36.42 42.34
CA LEU A 5 -6.61 -37.44 41.50
C LEU A 5 -7.19 -37.54 40.08
N SER A 6 -8.33 -36.91 39.77
CA SER A 6 -8.91 -36.94 38.41
C SER A 6 -8.42 -35.82 37.47
N GLN A 7 -7.83 -34.72 38.00
CA GLN A 7 -7.31 -33.64 37.15
C GLN A 7 -5.93 -33.93 36.53
N ARG A 8 -5.15 -34.85 37.11
CA ARG A 8 -3.82 -35.23 36.58
C ARG A 8 -3.91 -36.13 35.35
N TRP A 9 -4.97 -36.92 35.21
CA TRP A 9 -5.20 -37.75 34.02
C TRP A 9 -5.68 -36.94 32.80
N PHE A 10 -6.48 -35.90 33.01
CA PHE A 10 -6.94 -35.01 31.93
C PHE A 10 -5.79 -34.20 31.31
N HIS A 11 -4.83 -33.73 32.12
CA HIS A 11 -3.69 -32.97 31.61
C HIS A 11 -2.72 -33.85 30.80
N GLN A 12 -2.52 -35.11 31.18
CA GLN A 12 -1.62 -36.01 30.44
C GLN A 12 -2.22 -36.52 29.13
N ILE A 13 -3.54 -36.67 29.02
CA ILE A 13 -4.21 -37.01 27.76
C ILE A 13 -4.12 -35.86 26.75
N ILE A 14 -4.23 -34.60 27.21
CA ILE A 14 -4.06 -33.41 26.35
C ILE A 14 -2.60 -33.30 25.86
N ILE A 15 -1.62 -33.54 26.74
CA ILE A 15 -0.19 -33.52 26.36
C ILE A 15 0.14 -34.64 25.36
N LEU A 16 -0.45 -35.83 25.52
CA LEU A 16 -0.25 -36.94 24.57
C LEU A 16 -0.93 -36.66 23.21
N GLN A 17 -2.11 -36.02 23.19
CA GLN A 17 -2.74 -35.57 21.95
C GLN A 17 -1.95 -34.44 21.25
N MET A 18 -1.33 -33.54 22.01
CA MET A 18 -0.44 -32.50 21.47
C MET A 18 0.85 -33.08 20.88
N LEU A 19 1.46 -34.08 21.53
CA LEU A 19 2.66 -34.76 21.03
C LEU A 19 2.39 -35.63 19.79
N VAL A 20 1.23 -36.29 19.71
CA VAL A 20 0.81 -37.04 18.52
C VAL A 20 0.48 -36.09 17.36
N ALA A 21 -0.10 -34.92 17.62
CA ALA A 21 -0.31 -33.87 16.61
C ALA A 21 1.00 -33.21 16.12
N TRP A 22 2.03 -33.18 16.98
CA TRP A 22 3.36 -32.65 16.67
C TRP A 22 4.19 -33.63 15.82
N ALA A 23 4.11 -34.93 16.10
CA ALA A 23 4.80 -35.97 15.31
C ALA A 23 4.21 -36.18 13.90
N GLN A 24 3.03 -35.63 13.59
CA GLN A 24 2.37 -35.76 12.28
C GLN A 24 2.56 -34.55 11.33
N GLY A 25 3.45 -33.62 11.64
CA GLY A 25 3.90 -32.59 10.68
C GLY A 25 2.82 -31.62 10.18
N SER A 26 1.93 -31.15 11.05
CA SER A 26 0.89 -30.21 10.60
C SER A 26 1.39 -28.77 10.56
N LYS A 27 1.31 -28.13 9.37
CA LYS A 27 1.32 -26.67 9.21
C LYS A 27 0.13 -26.08 9.98
N LYS A 28 0.35 -25.42 11.12
CA LYS A 28 -0.70 -24.88 11.99
C LYS A 28 -0.85 -23.36 11.80
N ASP A 29 -2.07 -22.88 11.64
CA ASP A 29 -2.43 -21.46 11.69
C ASP A 29 -2.95 -21.14 13.10
N LEU A 30 -2.23 -20.30 13.86
CA LEU A 30 -2.48 -20.05 15.29
C LEU A 30 -3.87 -19.43 15.54
N PHE A 31 -4.47 -18.80 14.54
CA PHE A 31 -5.83 -18.27 14.60
C PHE A 31 -6.90 -19.36 14.50
N GLU A 32 -6.70 -20.43 13.75
CA GLU A 32 -7.70 -21.50 13.65
C GLU A 32 -7.78 -22.29 14.97
N GLU A 33 -6.65 -22.45 15.68
CA GLU A 33 -6.55 -23.21 16.93
C GLU A 33 -7.05 -22.41 18.17
N LEU A 34 -6.87 -21.08 18.19
CA LEU A 34 -7.41 -20.18 19.24
C LEU A 34 -8.95 -20.06 19.21
N TRP A 35 -9.57 -20.50 18.11
CA TRP A 35 -10.97 -20.25 17.78
C TRP A 35 -11.77 -21.50 17.38
N GLY A 36 -11.12 -22.67 17.33
CA GLY A 36 -11.77 -23.97 17.10
C GLY A 36 -12.22 -24.23 15.66
N LEU A 37 -11.61 -23.55 14.68
CA LEU A 37 -11.94 -23.66 13.24
C LEU A 37 -11.12 -24.79 12.59
N GLY A 38 -11.71 -25.58 11.70
CA GLY A 38 -11.06 -26.74 11.06
C GLY A 38 -9.98 -26.37 10.02
N LYS A 39 -8.96 -27.23 9.85
CA LYS A 39 -7.79 -27.01 8.96
C LYS A 39 -8.15 -26.84 7.47
N SER A 40 -7.56 -25.85 6.78
CA SER A 40 -7.60 -25.75 5.31
C SER A 40 -6.50 -26.60 4.62
N ALA A 41 -6.87 -27.36 3.61
CA ALA A 41 -5.99 -28.28 2.89
C ALA A 41 -5.30 -27.65 1.65
N SER A 42 -4.00 -27.94 1.53
CA SER A 42 -3.16 -28.07 0.32
C SER A 42 -3.56 -27.34 -0.98
N LYS A 43 -2.87 -26.22 -1.30
CA LYS A 43 -2.38 -25.91 -2.66
C LYS A 43 -1.40 -24.71 -2.67
N GLN A 44 -0.21 -24.93 -3.25
CA GLN A 44 0.94 -24.02 -3.37
C GLN A 44 0.72 -22.87 -4.38
N SER A 45 -0.12 -21.89 -4.07
CA SER A 45 -0.09 -20.62 -4.80
C SER A 45 -0.42 -19.48 -3.86
N GLY A 46 0.55 -18.58 -3.63
CA GLY A 46 0.44 -17.38 -2.79
C GLY A 46 -0.50 -16.29 -3.32
N ARG A 47 -1.71 -16.69 -3.73
CA ARG A 47 -2.82 -15.81 -4.15
C ARG A 47 -4.11 -16.02 -3.33
N ARG A 48 -4.11 -16.88 -2.32
CA ARG A 48 -5.30 -17.12 -1.49
C ARG A 48 -5.12 -16.45 -0.14
N VAL A 49 -5.40 -15.16 -0.11
CA VAL A 49 -5.86 -14.49 1.09
C VAL A 49 -7.26 -15.05 1.36
N LEU A 50 -7.40 -15.86 2.42
CA LEU A 50 -8.65 -16.28 3.10
C LEU A 50 -9.47 -17.35 2.34
N SER A 51 -9.40 -18.62 2.78
CA SER A 51 -10.05 -19.72 2.05
C SER A 51 -10.60 -20.87 2.94
N HIS A 52 -11.51 -20.57 3.86
CA HIS A 52 -12.52 -21.57 4.23
C HIS A 52 -13.88 -20.89 4.50
N ASP A 53 -14.95 -21.53 4.03
CA ASP A 53 -16.31 -21.05 4.22
C ASP A 53 -16.78 -21.42 5.63
N LEU A 54 -17.21 -20.44 6.42
CA LEU A 54 -17.67 -20.71 7.79
C LEU A 54 -19.03 -21.41 7.78
N THR A 55 -19.13 -22.49 8.52
CA THR A 55 -20.39 -23.14 8.87
C THR A 55 -21.24 -22.24 9.78
N MET A 56 -22.57 -22.40 9.77
CA MET A 56 -23.45 -21.63 10.66
C MET A 56 -23.05 -21.72 12.14
N ASP A 57 -22.54 -22.85 12.62
CA ASP A 57 -22.03 -22.99 14.00
C ASP A 57 -20.79 -22.09 14.24
N GLU A 58 -19.84 -22.05 13.30
CA GLU A 58 -18.67 -21.17 13.37
C GLU A 58 -19.08 -19.68 13.32
N ILE A 59 -20.11 -19.34 12.54
CA ILE A 59 -20.68 -17.99 12.49
C ILE A 59 -21.25 -17.60 13.86
N PHE A 60 -22.06 -18.46 14.47
CA PHE A 60 -22.62 -18.23 15.81
C PHE A 60 -21.50 -18.04 16.84
N ASN A 61 -20.51 -18.94 16.85
CA ASN A 61 -19.40 -18.89 17.81
C ASN A 61 -18.54 -17.62 17.63
N TYR A 62 -18.21 -17.28 16.38
CA TYR A 62 -17.49 -16.05 16.06
C TYR A 62 -18.28 -14.83 16.51
N TRP A 63 -19.57 -14.78 16.18
CA TRP A 63 -20.44 -13.68 16.56
C TRP A 63 -20.52 -13.51 18.06
N GLN A 64 -20.72 -14.60 18.79
CA GLN A 64 -20.82 -14.61 20.24
C GLN A 64 -19.57 -14.02 20.89
N LYS A 65 -18.38 -14.36 20.38
CA LYS A 65 -17.11 -13.89 20.96
C LYS A 65 -16.79 -12.43 20.58
N MET A 66 -17.17 -11.99 19.37
CA MET A 66 -16.86 -10.65 18.88
C MET A 66 -17.89 -9.60 19.29
N TYR A 67 -19.18 -9.92 19.14
CA TYR A 67 -20.29 -8.96 19.21
C TYR A 67 -21.35 -9.35 20.25
N GLY A 68 -21.80 -10.60 20.24
CA GLY A 68 -22.95 -11.07 21.03
C GLY A 68 -22.76 -10.92 22.53
N ARG A 69 -21.61 -11.40 23.06
CA ARG A 69 -21.29 -11.43 24.51
C ARG A 69 -22.46 -11.95 25.37
N TRP A 70 -23.28 -12.85 24.83
CA TRP A 70 -24.46 -13.38 25.51
C TRP A 70 -24.09 -14.39 26.60
N PRO A 71 -24.90 -14.56 27.65
CA PRO A 71 -24.79 -15.72 28.54
C PRO A 71 -24.96 -17.03 27.76
N SER A 72 -24.29 -18.11 28.19
CA SER A 72 -24.33 -19.41 27.49
C SER A 72 -25.75 -19.93 27.25
N ALA A 73 -26.66 -19.77 28.22
CA ALA A 73 -28.05 -20.19 28.06
C ALA A 73 -28.78 -19.44 26.93
N THR A 74 -28.52 -18.13 26.80
CA THR A 74 -29.07 -17.28 25.73
C THR A 74 -28.48 -17.65 24.37
N PHE A 75 -27.18 -17.92 24.32
CA PHE A 75 -26.51 -18.40 23.11
C PHE A 75 -27.14 -19.71 22.59
N GLU A 76 -27.31 -20.70 23.46
CA GLU A 76 -27.92 -21.99 23.10
C GLU A 76 -29.38 -21.83 22.65
N GLN A 77 -30.14 -20.95 23.31
CA GLN A 77 -31.50 -20.63 22.89
C GLN A 77 -31.53 -20.05 21.46
N TYR A 78 -30.70 -19.05 21.17
CA TYR A 78 -30.66 -18.43 19.84
C TYR A 78 -30.17 -19.39 18.76
N LEU A 79 -29.22 -20.26 19.08
CA LEU A 79 -28.74 -21.31 18.18
C LEU A 79 -29.87 -22.29 17.83
N ALA A 80 -30.64 -22.73 18.83
CA ALA A 80 -31.79 -23.62 18.64
C ALA A 80 -32.91 -22.96 17.83
N GLU A 81 -33.24 -21.70 18.12
CA GLU A 81 -34.20 -20.89 17.34
C GLU A 81 -33.79 -20.80 15.87
N TYR A 82 -32.51 -20.56 15.60
CA TYR A 82 -32.02 -20.45 14.22
C TYR A 82 -32.00 -21.79 13.50
N ARG A 83 -31.67 -22.89 14.18
CA ARG A 83 -31.79 -24.26 13.63
C ARG A 83 -33.21 -24.55 13.15
N GLN A 84 -34.21 -24.23 13.97
CA GLN A 84 -35.62 -24.37 13.58
C GLN A 84 -36.00 -23.49 12.38
N ARG A 85 -35.45 -22.27 12.30
CA ARG A 85 -35.65 -21.37 11.14
C ARG A 85 -35.04 -21.93 9.85
N VAL A 86 -33.88 -22.56 9.93
CA VAL A 86 -33.22 -23.21 8.79
C VAL A 86 -34.03 -24.41 8.31
N ASP A 87 -34.44 -25.28 9.24
CA ASP A 87 -35.26 -26.46 8.95
C ASP A 87 -36.63 -26.08 8.36
N GLY A 88 -37.30 -25.09 8.96
CA GLY A 88 -38.60 -24.58 8.49
C GLY A 88 -38.55 -23.92 7.12
N ALA A 89 -37.37 -23.46 6.68
CA ALA A 89 -37.13 -22.95 5.34
C ALA A 89 -36.74 -24.04 4.33
N GLY A 90 -36.70 -25.32 4.73
CA GLY A 90 -36.27 -26.44 3.90
C GLY A 90 -34.78 -26.41 3.54
N ARG A 91 -33.96 -25.69 4.32
CA ARG A 91 -32.51 -25.57 4.12
C ARG A 91 -31.78 -26.60 5.00
N SER A 92 -30.58 -26.98 4.58
CA SER A 92 -29.70 -27.85 5.38
C SER A 92 -28.82 -27.04 6.33
N TRP A 93 -28.75 -27.41 7.60
CA TRP A 93 -27.76 -26.87 8.53
C TRP A 93 -26.33 -27.15 8.03
N GLY A 94 -25.47 -26.13 8.00
CA GLY A 94 -24.10 -26.25 7.50
C GLY A 94 -23.54 -24.92 7.02
N THR A 95 -22.69 -24.96 5.99
CA THR A 95 -22.15 -23.76 5.33
C THR A 95 -23.24 -23.04 4.53
N PRO A 96 -23.46 -21.72 4.71
CA PRO A 96 -24.36 -20.94 3.86
C PRO A 96 -23.97 -21.05 2.38
N LYS A 97 -24.92 -21.38 1.52
CA LYS A 97 -24.70 -21.62 0.08
C LYS A 97 -24.94 -20.39 -0.78
N THR A 98 -25.62 -19.37 -0.24
CA THR A 98 -25.93 -18.13 -0.95
C THR A 98 -25.73 -16.91 -0.05
N ASP A 99 -25.58 -15.73 -0.66
CA ASP A 99 -25.56 -14.44 0.06
C ASP A 99 -26.82 -14.27 0.91
N GLU A 100 -27.97 -14.74 0.43
CA GLU A 100 -29.25 -14.64 1.12
C GLU A 100 -29.24 -15.49 2.40
N GLU A 101 -28.71 -16.72 2.35
CA GLU A 101 -28.58 -17.58 3.52
C GLU A 101 -27.62 -17.01 4.57
N LEU A 102 -26.54 -16.39 4.11
CA LEU A 102 -25.58 -15.74 4.99
C LEU A 102 -26.15 -14.47 5.63
N LEU A 103 -26.79 -13.62 4.84
CA LEU A 103 -27.41 -12.40 5.36
C LEU A 103 -28.54 -12.74 6.33
N ASP A 104 -29.26 -13.85 6.11
CA ASP A 104 -30.29 -14.35 7.03
C ASP A 104 -29.72 -14.62 8.43
N ILE A 105 -28.64 -15.41 8.55
CA ILE A 105 -27.97 -15.67 9.84
C ILE A 105 -27.40 -14.38 10.44
N TYR A 106 -26.79 -13.53 9.62
CA TYR A 106 -26.21 -12.25 10.07
C TYR A 106 -27.26 -11.35 10.72
N TYR A 107 -28.37 -11.09 10.04
CA TYR A 107 -29.42 -10.21 10.57
C TYR A 107 -30.18 -10.86 11.73
N PHE A 108 -30.30 -12.19 11.75
CA PHE A 108 -30.83 -12.91 12.89
C PHE A 108 -30.01 -12.63 14.16
N LEU A 109 -28.67 -12.72 14.07
CA LEU A 109 -27.74 -12.48 15.16
C LEU A 109 -27.69 -10.99 15.56
N ARG A 110 -27.61 -10.09 14.57
CA ARG A 110 -27.56 -8.64 14.80
C ARG A 110 -28.78 -8.13 15.54
N ASN A 111 -29.98 -8.54 15.12
CA ASN A 111 -31.23 -8.10 15.76
C ASN A 111 -31.33 -8.49 17.24
N ARG A 112 -30.54 -9.47 17.69
CA ARG A 112 -30.48 -9.97 19.07
C ARG A 112 -29.26 -9.48 19.85
N THR A 113 -28.39 -8.71 19.19
CA THR A 113 -27.16 -8.20 19.79
C THR A 113 -27.41 -6.78 20.28
N GLN A 114 -27.20 -6.55 21.58
CA GLN A 114 -27.16 -5.19 22.08
C GLN A 114 -25.86 -4.54 21.64
N VAL A 115 -25.97 -3.45 20.87
CA VAL A 115 -24.82 -2.69 20.36
C VAL A 115 -24.74 -1.33 21.06
N PRO A 116 -23.53 -0.78 21.27
CA PRO A 116 -23.38 0.57 21.79
C PRO A 116 -23.87 1.59 20.74
N HIS A 117 -24.19 2.81 21.14
CA HIS A 117 -24.55 3.89 20.20
C HIS A 117 -23.64 5.11 20.40
N ALA A 118 -23.71 6.06 19.48
CA ALA A 118 -23.00 7.33 19.62
C ALA A 118 -23.50 8.11 20.86
N PRO A 119 -22.63 8.85 21.55
CA PRO A 119 -23.02 9.73 22.64
C PRO A 119 -24.12 10.72 22.19
N GLY A 120 -25.15 10.90 23.01
CA GLY A 120 -26.27 11.82 22.72
C GLY A 120 -27.26 11.35 21.64
N TRP A 121 -27.02 10.18 21.01
CA TRP A 121 -27.94 9.60 20.04
C TRP A 121 -29.18 9.04 20.73
N THR A 122 -30.35 9.31 20.15
CA THR A 122 -31.63 8.69 20.51
C THR A 122 -32.42 8.39 19.23
N PRO A 123 -33.40 7.47 19.24
CA PRO A 123 -34.24 7.19 18.07
C PRO A 123 -34.95 8.43 17.51
N GLU A 124 -35.31 9.40 18.35
CA GLU A 124 -36.00 10.63 17.95
C GLU A 124 -35.06 11.62 17.24
N ARG A 125 -33.76 11.51 17.48
CA ARG A 125 -32.71 12.34 16.87
C ARG A 125 -32.14 11.71 15.59
N ASP A 126 -32.54 10.49 15.27
CA ASP A 126 -32.04 9.73 14.12
C ASP A 126 -32.68 10.17 12.80
N LYS A 127 -31.89 10.25 11.73
CA LYS A 127 -32.40 10.68 10.41
C LYS A 127 -32.95 9.56 9.53
N CYS A 128 -32.61 8.29 9.75
CA CYS A 128 -32.99 7.18 8.85
C CYS A 128 -33.99 6.19 9.48
N GLY A 129 -34.17 6.23 10.80
CA GLY A 129 -35.07 5.35 11.52
C GLY A 129 -34.48 3.96 11.83
N PRO A 130 -35.18 3.15 12.65
CA PRO A 130 -34.66 1.90 13.20
C PRO A 130 -34.42 0.79 12.17
N VAL A 131 -35.19 0.76 11.08
CA VAL A 131 -35.05 -0.26 10.03
C VAL A 131 -33.72 -0.13 9.32
N CYS A 132 -33.25 1.11 9.09
CA CYS A 132 -31.94 1.35 8.51
C CYS A 132 -30.84 0.71 9.35
N HIS A 133 -30.78 0.96 10.67
CA HIS A 133 -29.72 0.41 11.55
C HIS A 133 -29.72 -1.12 11.69
N LEU A 134 -30.84 -1.77 11.33
CA LEU A 134 -30.92 -3.22 11.27
C LEU A 134 -30.28 -3.75 9.99
N TYR A 135 -30.45 -3.07 8.85
CA TYR A 135 -30.06 -3.56 7.54
C TYR A 135 -28.92 -2.79 6.85
N GLY A 136 -28.46 -1.67 7.41
CA GLY A 136 -27.47 -0.79 6.82
C GLY A 136 -26.97 0.30 7.77
N THR A 137 -26.21 1.25 7.23
CA THR A 137 -25.61 2.34 8.02
C THR A 137 -26.27 3.65 7.67
N CYS A 138 -26.89 4.33 8.64
CA CYS A 138 -27.46 5.66 8.41
C CYS A 138 -26.35 6.70 8.28
N ASN A 139 -26.20 7.33 7.10
CA ASN A 139 -25.41 8.54 6.98
C ASN A 139 -26.17 9.69 7.66
N GLN A 140 -25.75 10.07 8.87
CA GLN A 140 -26.43 11.11 9.65
C GLN A 140 -26.22 12.52 9.10
N GLU A 141 -25.27 12.73 8.18
CA GLU A 141 -25.12 14.01 7.49
C GLU A 141 -26.26 14.20 6.49
N LEU A 142 -26.44 13.22 5.60
CA LEU A 142 -27.40 13.28 4.48
C LEU A 142 -28.79 12.71 4.77
N GLY A 143 -28.94 11.91 5.84
CA GLY A 143 -30.18 11.16 6.11
C GLY A 143 -30.45 10.03 5.12
N ILE A 144 -29.39 9.46 4.53
CA ILE A 144 -29.48 8.38 3.54
C ILE A 144 -29.00 7.07 4.20
N CYS A 145 -29.76 5.99 4.04
CA CYS A 145 -29.34 4.68 4.49
C CYS A 145 -28.38 4.03 3.49
N GLY A 146 -27.14 3.79 3.90
CA GLY A 146 -26.14 3.09 3.11
C GLY A 146 -26.38 1.58 3.15
N CYS A 147 -26.88 1.03 2.05
CA CYS A 147 -27.20 -0.39 1.98
C CYS A 147 -25.96 -1.25 1.79
N PRO A 148 -25.84 -2.38 2.50
CA PRO A 148 -24.83 -3.38 2.26
C PRO A 148 -25.23 -4.27 1.07
N ARG A 149 -24.30 -5.11 0.64
CA ARG A 149 -24.51 -6.05 -0.47
C ARG A 149 -25.76 -6.91 -0.22
N GLY A 150 -26.54 -7.13 -1.27
CA GLY A 150 -27.76 -7.94 -1.22
C GLY A 150 -28.98 -7.21 -0.65
N ARG A 151 -28.91 -5.89 -0.44
CA ARG A 151 -30.01 -5.06 0.07
C ARG A 151 -30.15 -3.78 -0.76
N LYS A 152 -31.37 -3.26 -0.87
CA LYS A 152 -31.67 -1.96 -1.50
C LYS A 152 -32.87 -1.27 -0.85
N GLY A 153 -33.14 -0.06 -1.34
CA GLY A 153 -34.27 0.76 -0.92
C GLY A 153 -33.86 1.82 0.10
N PRO A 154 -34.79 2.70 0.50
CA PRO A 154 -34.49 3.86 1.33
C PRO A 154 -34.00 3.49 2.75
N ASP A 155 -34.32 2.30 3.24
CA ASP A 155 -33.99 1.79 4.57
C ASP A 155 -33.27 0.41 4.52
N CYS A 156 -32.89 -0.03 3.31
CA CYS A 156 -32.23 -1.31 3.07
C CYS A 156 -33.03 -2.55 3.47
N ALA A 157 -34.35 -2.42 3.69
CA ALA A 157 -35.19 -3.55 4.08
C ALA A 157 -35.38 -4.57 2.95
N THR A 158 -35.26 -4.14 1.68
CA THR A 158 -35.56 -4.99 0.53
C THR A 158 -34.36 -5.87 0.16
N PRO A 159 -34.45 -7.21 0.24
CA PRO A 159 -33.40 -8.09 -0.26
C PRO A 159 -33.32 -8.04 -1.78
N VAL A 160 -32.10 -8.17 -2.30
CA VAL A 160 -31.80 -8.23 -3.73
C VAL A 160 -30.84 -9.37 -3.97
N ARG A 161 -31.13 -10.17 -4.99
CA ARG A 161 -30.20 -11.19 -5.43
C ARG A 161 -29.00 -10.51 -6.08
N THR A 162 -27.83 -10.68 -5.51
CA THR A 162 -26.56 -10.21 -6.06
C THR A 162 -25.84 -11.34 -6.75
N SER A 163 -25.28 -11.10 -7.94
CA SER A 163 -24.40 -12.06 -8.60
C SER A 163 -22.94 -11.78 -8.26
N CYS A 164 -22.16 -12.82 -8.11
CA CYS A 164 -20.74 -12.71 -7.79
C CYS A 164 -19.94 -12.01 -8.89
N GLN A 165 -20.37 -12.14 -10.14
CA GLN A 165 -19.79 -11.47 -11.31
C GLN A 165 -19.86 -9.94 -11.24
N GLU A 166 -20.87 -9.39 -10.58
CA GLU A 166 -21.02 -7.95 -10.42
C GLU A 166 -19.96 -7.36 -9.48
N TYR A 167 -19.37 -8.17 -8.58
CA TYR A 167 -18.55 -7.70 -7.47
C TYR A 167 -17.18 -8.41 -7.33
N CYS A 168 -16.99 -9.54 -8.01
CA CYS A 168 -15.77 -10.34 -8.01
C CYS A 168 -15.39 -10.71 -9.45
N LEU A 169 -14.09 -10.70 -9.74
CA LEU A 169 -13.60 -11.05 -11.08
C LEU A 169 -13.64 -12.56 -11.40
N TYR A 170 -14.03 -13.39 -10.43
CA TYR A 170 -14.05 -14.84 -10.55
C TYR A 170 -15.34 -15.41 -9.93
N ASP A 171 -16.06 -16.21 -10.71
CA ASP A 171 -17.39 -16.76 -10.38
C ASP A 171 -17.40 -17.70 -9.17
N ASP A 172 -16.27 -18.34 -8.86
CA ASP A 172 -16.21 -19.48 -7.94
C ASP A 172 -15.75 -19.14 -6.50
N GLU A 173 -15.43 -17.89 -6.18
CA GLU A 173 -14.82 -17.51 -4.87
C GLU A 173 -15.73 -16.70 -3.94
N CYS A 174 -17.00 -16.62 -4.29
CA CYS A 174 -17.90 -15.60 -3.78
C CYS A 174 -18.60 -15.91 -2.45
N HIS A 175 -18.49 -17.15 -1.96
CA HIS A 175 -19.13 -17.60 -0.71
C HIS A 175 -18.35 -17.18 0.55
N ARG A 176 -17.26 -16.42 0.42
CA ARG A 176 -16.27 -16.18 1.48
C ARG A 176 -16.50 -14.88 2.26
N ILE A 177 -17.70 -14.65 2.78
CA ILE A 177 -18.06 -13.34 3.35
C ILE A 177 -17.68 -13.16 4.84
N ILE A 178 -17.00 -14.11 5.48
CA ILE A 178 -16.65 -13.98 6.92
C ILE A 178 -15.15 -14.03 7.16
N ARG A 179 -14.44 -13.28 6.34
CA ARG A 179 -13.19 -12.65 6.73
C ARG A 179 -12.91 -11.57 5.70
N GLU A 180 -13.51 -10.41 5.90
CA GLU A 180 -13.29 -9.30 5.01
C GLU A 180 -12.76 -8.16 5.85
N TRP A 181 -11.57 -7.72 5.48
CA TRP A 181 -10.91 -6.59 6.09
C TRP A 181 -11.78 -5.35 5.86
N CYS A 182 -12.29 -4.77 6.94
CA CYS A 182 -12.92 -3.45 6.90
C CYS A 182 -11.88 -2.37 7.19
N ILE A 183 -12.03 -1.24 6.50
CA ILE A 183 -11.20 -0.05 6.71
C ILE A 183 -11.21 0.32 8.19
N ASN A 184 -10.01 0.52 8.77
CA ASN A 184 -9.81 0.84 10.19
C ASN A 184 -10.57 -0.08 11.19
N GLU A 185 -10.92 -1.31 10.79
CA GLU A 185 -11.74 -2.24 11.59
C GLU A 185 -13.03 -1.60 12.13
N CYS A 186 -13.67 -0.77 11.31
CA CYS A 186 -14.85 0.01 11.68
C CYS A 186 -14.65 0.88 12.93
N ASN A 187 -13.40 1.20 13.28
CA ASN A 187 -12.98 1.89 14.50
C ASN A 187 -13.57 1.29 15.79
N GLY A 188 -13.93 0.00 15.78
CA GLY A 188 -14.65 -0.66 16.88
C GLY A 188 -16.08 -0.15 17.12
N ARG A 189 -16.65 0.62 16.17
CA ARG A 189 -17.97 1.27 16.22
C ARG A 189 -18.96 0.67 15.24
N GLY A 190 -18.68 -0.53 14.76
CA GLY A 190 -19.55 -1.27 13.86
C GLY A 190 -19.17 -2.74 13.79
N THR A 191 -20.00 -3.48 13.07
CA THR A 191 -19.78 -4.88 12.72
C THR A 191 -19.26 -4.92 11.29
N CYS A 192 -18.13 -5.59 11.06
CA CYS A 192 -17.62 -5.77 9.70
C CYS A 192 -18.35 -6.92 8.99
N VAL A 193 -18.88 -6.66 7.80
CA VAL A 193 -19.68 -7.61 7.02
C VAL A 193 -19.34 -7.43 5.56
N GLY A 194 -18.75 -8.44 4.92
CA GLY A 194 -18.47 -8.33 3.49
C GLY A 194 -17.62 -7.09 3.13
N GLY A 195 -16.64 -6.75 3.98
CA GLY A 195 -15.73 -5.62 3.78
C GLY A 195 -16.38 -4.25 3.99
N VAL A 196 -17.65 -4.24 4.41
CA VAL A 196 -18.43 -3.04 4.71
C VAL A 196 -18.65 -2.94 6.21
N CYS A 197 -18.44 -1.74 6.73
CA CYS A 197 -18.75 -1.43 8.11
C CYS A 197 -20.25 -1.16 8.30
N HIS A 198 -20.91 -2.06 9.02
CA HIS A 198 -22.25 -1.85 9.51
C HIS A 198 -22.19 -1.15 10.88
N CYS A 199 -22.25 0.17 10.85
CA CYS A 199 -22.04 1.00 12.03
C CYS A 199 -23.13 0.81 13.07
N TYR A 200 -22.77 1.05 14.32
CA TYR A 200 -23.77 1.09 15.39
C TYR A 200 -24.53 2.43 15.36
N PRO A 201 -25.72 2.50 15.98
CA PRO A 201 -26.58 3.67 15.87
C PRO A 201 -25.88 4.98 16.25
N GLY A 202 -26.09 6.01 15.42
CA GLY A 202 -25.48 7.33 15.55
C GLY A 202 -24.03 7.44 15.03
N TYR A 203 -23.34 6.33 14.77
CA TYR A 203 -22.07 6.32 14.04
C TYR A 203 -22.29 6.07 12.55
N PHE A 204 -21.43 6.64 11.72
CA PHE A 204 -21.52 6.52 10.26
C PHE A 204 -20.19 6.75 9.57
N GLY A 205 -20.22 6.69 8.24
CA GLY A 205 -19.07 6.71 7.36
C GLY A 205 -18.56 5.31 7.03
N ALA A 206 -17.74 5.19 5.98
CA ALA A 206 -17.27 3.92 5.46
C ALA A 206 -16.54 3.04 6.49
N ASP A 207 -15.97 3.66 7.53
CA ASP A 207 -15.26 3.02 8.63
C ASP A 207 -15.84 3.34 10.02
N CYS A 208 -17.08 3.85 10.10
CA CYS A 208 -17.76 4.23 11.35
C CYS A 208 -17.02 5.25 12.22
N SER A 209 -16.15 6.06 11.61
CA SER A 209 -15.37 7.07 12.32
C SER A 209 -16.17 8.34 12.63
N LEU A 210 -17.28 8.58 11.93
CA LEU A 210 -18.09 9.80 12.08
C LEU A 210 -19.26 9.59 13.05
N SER A 211 -19.68 10.67 13.69
CA SER A 211 -20.93 10.78 14.46
C SER A 211 -21.38 12.23 14.53
N ILE A 212 -22.59 12.49 15.03
CA ILE A 212 -23.08 13.84 15.32
C ILE A 212 -22.80 14.17 16.80
N ASP A 213 -22.28 15.36 17.08
CA ASP A 213 -22.20 15.91 18.43
C ASP A 213 -23.56 16.51 18.82
N TYR A 214 -24.48 15.67 19.26
CA TYR A 214 -25.86 16.10 19.55
C TYR A 214 -25.94 17.15 20.67
N ASP A 215 -25.03 17.11 21.63
CA ASP A 215 -25.11 17.92 22.85
C ASP A 215 -24.09 19.09 22.87
N GLY A 216 -23.25 19.21 21.85
CA GLY A 216 -22.26 20.30 21.71
C GLY A 216 -21.01 20.14 22.58
N GLY A 217 -20.82 18.96 23.18
CA GLY A 217 -19.73 18.67 24.11
C GLY A 217 -18.49 18.05 23.46
N GLN A 218 -18.50 17.83 22.14
CA GLN A 218 -17.48 17.06 21.44
C GLN A 218 -16.92 17.79 20.22
N GLY A 219 -15.59 17.72 20.02
CA GLY A 219 -14.95 18.28 18.83
C GLY A 219 -14.99 19.81 18.69
N GLY A 220 -15.59 20.54 19.63
CA GLY A 220 -15.56 22.01 19.69
C GLY A 220 -16.32 22.73 18.57
N ARG A 221 -17.21 22.03 17.85
CA ARG A 221 -17.94 22.54 16.67
C ARG A 221 -19.40 22.93 16.97
N GLY A 222 -19.87 22.66 18.18
CA GLY A 222 -21.21 22.98 18.65
C GLY A 222 -22.25 21.89 18.35
N PRO A 223 -23.46 22.00 18.94
CA PRO A 223 -24.50 20.99 18.81
C PRO A 223 -24.92 20.75 17.35
N GLY A 224 -25.09 19.48 16.98
CA GLY A 224 -25.53 19.04 15.65
C GLY A 224 -24.42 18.95 14.60
N ALA A 225 -23.17 19.27 14.95
CA ALA A 225 -22.04 19.16 14.02
C ALA A 225 -21.57 17.70 13.87
N THR A 226 -21.10 17.34 12.68
CA THR A 226 -20.34 16.09 12.49
C THR A 226 -19.01 16.18 13.22
N VAL A 227 -18.63 15.10 13.91
CA VAL A 227 -17.37 14.96 14.64
C VAL A 227 -16.67 13.65 14.27
N LEU A 228 -15.34 13.70 14.22
CA LEU A 228 -14.49 12.56 13.92
C LEU A 228 -14.04 11.88 15.22
N LEU A 229 -14.21 10.57 15.31
CA LEU A 229 -13.77 9.73 16.42
C LEU A 229 -14.19 10.27 17.81
N ALA A 230 -15.43 10.76 17.90
CA ALA A 230 -16.12 11.23 19.11
C ALA A 230 -15.70 10.51 20.40
N GLY A 231 -15.15 11.22 21.38
CA GLY A 231 -14.76 10.63 22.68
C GLY A 231 -13.47 9.80 22.68
N LEU A 232 -12.74 9.72 21.55
CA LEU A 232 -11.41 9.07 21.48
C LEU A 232 -10.25 10.08 21.48
N GLY A 233 -10.52 11.36 21.74
CA GLY A 233 -9.47 12.38 21.84
C GLY A 233 -8.74 12.68 20.54
N TYR A 234 -9.42 12.53 19.39
CA TYR A 234 -8.86 12.89 18.09
C TYR A 234 -8.49 14.37 18.04
N THR A 235 -7.29 14.66 17.52
CA THR A 235 -6.83 16.03 17.30
C THR A 235 -6.43 16.22 15.85
N ASP A 236 -6.93 17.33 15.28
CA ASP A 236 -6.59 17.75 13.93
C ASP A 236 -5.11 18.15 13.87
N ASN A 237 -4.46 17.92 12.74
CA ASN A 237 -3.10 18.34 12.49
C ASN A 237 -3.09 19.79 11.98
N PRO A 238 -2.65 20.76 12.79
CA PRO A 238 -2.77 22.18 12.44
C PRO A 238 -1.85 22.60 11.30
N ARG A 239 -0.85 21.79 10.95
CA ARG A 239 0.10 22.07 9.85
C ARG A 239 -0.30 21.42 8.54
N GLY A 240 -1.14 20.39 8.57
CA GLY A 240 -1.57 19.66 7.39
C GLY A 240 -2.68 20.37 6.61
N PRO A 241 -2.89 20.00 5.33
CA PRO A 241 -4.12 20.35 4.64
C PRO A 241 -5.32 19.65 5.27
N ARG A 242 -6.44 20.35 5.35
CA ARG A 242 -7.75 19.81 5.76
C ARG A 242 -8.41 19.16 4.56
N ILE A 243 -8.62 17.85 4.62
CA ILE A 243 -9.12 17.04 3.51
C ILE A 243 -10.50 16.50 3.86
N TYR A 244 -11.55 16.99 3.21
CA TYR A 244 -12.88 16.40 3.33
C TYR A 244 -12.96 15.17 2.42
N MET A 245 -13.45 14.07 2.96
CA MET A 245 -13.56 12.79 2.24
C MET A 245 -15.02 12.50 1.96
N TYR A 246 -15.38 12.30 0.69
CA TYR A 246 -16.76 11.99 0.33
C TYR A 246 -17.21 10.63 0.88
N GLU A 247 -18.32 10.66 1.62
CA GLU A 247 -18.98 9.48 2.18
C GLU A 247 -20.03 8.93 1.21
N PHE A 248 -19.55 8.13 0.25
CA PHE A 248 -20.42 7.43 -0.68
C PHE A 248 -21.12 6.23 -0.03
N PRO A 249 -22.34 5.88 -0.50
CA PRO A 249 -22.97 4.62 -0.18
C PRO A 249 -22.03 3.42 -0.44
N PRO A 250 -22.09 2.34 0.38
CA PRO A 250 -21.19 1.19 0.23
C PRO A 250 -21.14 0.61 -1.17
N GLU A 251 -22.26 0.64 -1.89
CA GLU A 251 -22.40 0.14 -3.27
C GLU A 251 -21.55 0.86 -4.31
N MET A 252 -21.25 2.14 -4.09
CA MET A 252 -20.42 2.92 -5.00
C MET A 252 -18.93 2.82 -4.64
N ASN A 253 -18.62 2.57 -3.36
CA ASN A 253 -17.26 2.76 -2.84
C ASN A 253 -16.61 1.48 -2.31
N LEU A 254 -17.24 0.75 -1.39
CA LEU A 254 -16.57 -0.31 -0.63
C LEU A 254 -16.54 -1.66 -1.36
N TRP A 255 -17.54 -1.96 -2.19
CA TRP A 255 -17.65 -3.27 -2.83
C TRP A 255 -16.56 -3.56 -3.88
N GLY A 256 -15.90 -2.52 -4.42
CA GLY A 256 -14.79 -2.63 -5.38
C GLY A 256 -13.40 -2.33 -4.80
N GLN A 257 -13.29 -2.04 -3.50
CA GLN A 257 -12.00 -1.67 -2.86
C GLN A 257 -11.18 -2.86 -2.39
N LEU A 258 -11.76 -4.06 -2.38
CA LEU A 258 -11.10 -5.28 -1.89
C LEU A 258 -10.13 -5.92 -2.90
N TRP A 259 -9.90 -5.29 -4.06
CA TRP A 259 -8.79 -5.67 -4.93
C TRP A 259 -7.47 -5.15 -4.35
N VAL A 260 -6.85 -6.01 -3.53
CA VAL A 260 -5.66 -5.72 -2.72
C VAL A 260 -4.39 -5.51 -3.56
N ASP A 261 -4.44 -5.72 -4.89
CA ASP A 261 -3.26 -5.53 -5.73
C ASP A 261 -2.91 -4.04 -5.95
N ARG A 262 -3.83 -3.11 -5.62
CA ARG A 262 -3.69 -1.65 -5.75
C ARG A 262 -4.35 -0.89 -4.57
N PRO A 263 -3.87 -1.02 -3.33
CA PRO A 263 -4.60 -0.57 -2.14
C PRO A 263 -4.48 0.94 -1.85
N LEU A 264 -4.00 1.75 -2.81
CA LEU A 264 -3.64 3.16 -2.58
C LEU A 264 -4.79 3.97 -1.99
N ASN A 265 -6.01 3.79 -2.49
CA ASN A 265 -7.19 4.50 -2.03
C ASN A 265 -7.50 4.21 -0.56
N VAL A 266 -7.34 2.96 -0.11
CA VAL A 266 -7.59 2.60 1.29
C VAL A 266 -6.46 3.08 2.19
N ILE A 267 -5.22 3.01 1.72
CA ILE A 267 -4.08 3.52 2.48
C ILE A 267 -4.18 5.03 2.69
N LEU A 268 -4.52 5.80 1.65
CA LEU A 268 -4.73 7.23 1.82
C LEU A 268 -5.91 7.52 2.76
N TRP A 269 -6.98 6.72 2.71
CA TRP A 269 -8.09 6.82 3.64
C TRP A 269 -7.64 6.69 5.10
N GLU A 270 -6.97 5.57 5.42
CA GLU A 270 -6.49 5.28 6.78
C GLU A 270 -5.49 6.36 7.23
N ARG A 271 -4.60 6.79 6.33
CA ARG A 271 -3.54 7.74 6.67
C ARG A 271 -4.03 9.17 6.82
N PHE A 272 -4.98 9.65 6.03
CA PHE A 272 -5.57 10.98 6.22
C PHE A 272 -6.22 11.10 7.60
N MET A 273 -6.85 10.02 8.07
CA MET A 273 -7.34 9.97 9.44
C MET A 273 -6.20 9.96 10.46
N SER A 274 -5.27 8.99 10.38
CA SER A 274 -4.21 8.84 11.39
C SER A 274 -3.27 10.03 11.49
N LEU A 275 -3.13 10.81 10.41
CA LEU A 275 -2.29 12.01 10.34
C LEU A 275 -2.99 13.30 10.77
N GLY A 276 -4.24 13.24 11.24
CA GLY A 276 -4.98 14.42 11.66
C GLY A 276 -5.51 15.29 10.51
N LEU A 277 -5.58 14.77 9.28
CA LEU A 277 -5.85 15.56 8.07
C LEU A 277 -7.33 15.54 7.65
N ARG A 278 -8.10 14.55 8.13
CA ARG A 278 -9.49 14.37 7.73
C ARG A 278 -10.35 15.48 8.33
N GLU A 279 -10.96 16.26 7.45
CA GLU A 279 -11.92 17.31 7.77
C GLU A 279 -13.34 16.78 7.61
N VAL A 280 -14.20 17.08 8.58
CA VAL A 280 -15.61 16.65 8.60
C VAL A 280 -16.58 17.79 8.29
N ASP A 281 -16.09 19.04 8.27
CA ASP A 281 -16.85 20.21 7.81
C ASP A 281 -16.39 20.57 6.39
N PRO A 282 -17.19 20.25 5.35
CA PRO A 282 -16.80 20.50 3.96
C PRO A 282 -16.59 21.99 3.65
N ALA A 283 -17.19 22.91 4.42
CA ALA A 283 -16.95 24.34 4.24
C ALA A 283 -15.54 24.77 4.65
N LYS A 284 -14.88 24.00 5.53
CA LYS A 284 -13.50 24.24 6.00
C LYS A 284 -12.46 23.47 5.20
N ALA A 285 -12.85 22.55 4.33
CA ALA A 285 -11.90 21.74 3.57
C ALA A 285 -11.06 22.59 2.61
N ASP A 286 -9.76 22.29 2.62
CA ASP A 286 -8.80 22.80 1.64
C ASP A 286 -8.80 21.95 0.38
N TYR A 287 -9.00 20.64 0.53
CA TYR A 287 -9.14 19.68 -0.56
C TYR A 287 -10.31 18.72 -0.31
N PHE A 288 -10.87 18.20 -1.40
CA PHE A 288 -11.90 17.17 -1.40
C PHE A 288 -11.34 15.86 -1.97
N PHE A 289 -11.33 14.81 -1.17
CA PHE A 289 -10.88 13.50 -1.62
C PHE A 289 -12.06 12.68 -2.14
N ILE A 290 -11.96 12.28 -3.40
CA ILE A 290 -12.87 11.34 -4.06
C ILE A 290 -12.22 9.95 -3.94
N PRO A 291 -12.60 9.14 -2.94
CA PRO A 291 -12.04 7.80 -2.78
C PRO A 291 -12.33 6.97 -4.03
N GLY A 292 -11.26 6.50 -4.66
CA GLY A 292 -11.38 5.60 -5.79
C GLY A 292 -11.67 4.17 -5.41
N CYS A 293 -11.75 3.33 -6.42
CA CYS A 293 -11.93 1.90 -6.35
C CYS A 293 -10.85 1.25 -7.23
N ALA A 294 -10.58 -0.03 -7.02
CA ALA A 294 -9.54 -0.72 -7.77
C ALA A 294 -9.90 -0.88 -9.26
N ARG A 295 -8.97 -1.46 -10.03
CA ARG A 295 -9.08 -1.66 -11.48
C ARG A 295 -10.44 -2.25 -11.87
N ARG A 296 -11.10 -1.70 -12.92
CA ARG A 296 -12.43 -2.06 -13.44
C ARG A 296 -13.65 -1.59 -12.64
N CYS A 297 -13.47 -0.68 -11.69
CA CYS A 297 -14.61 -0.02 -11.09
C CYS A 297 -15.43 0.75 -12.14
N ASN A 298 -16.71 0.42 -12.26
CA ASN A 298 -17.64 0.98 -13.26
C ASN A 298 -18.65 1.97 -12.62
N LYS A 299 -18.32 2.51 -11.44
CA LYS A 299 -19.22 3.35 -10.64
C LYS A 299 -18.82 4.83 -10.55
N TRP A 300 -17.93 5.27 -11.43
CA TRP A 300 -17.44 6.66 -11.42
C TRP A 300 -18.54 7.65 -11.76
N ASP A 301 -19.34 7.37 -12.79
CA ASP A 301 -20.47 8.21 -13.18
C ASP A 301 -21.45 8.41 -12.02
N GLU A 302 -21.81 7.34 -11.31
CA GLU A 302 -22.68 7.42 -10.13
C GLU A 302 -22.05 8.22 -9.00
N LYS A 303 -20.74 8.07 -8.74
CA LYS A 303 -20.04 8.89 -7.74
C LYS A 303 -20.05 10.37 -8.10
N PHE A 304 -19.83 10.69 -9.38
CA PHE A 304 -19.81 12.07 -9.84
C PHE A 304 -21.21 12.68 -9.78
N GLN A 305 -22.26 11.94 -10.17
CA GLN A 305 -23.64 12.39 -9.97
C GLN A 305 -23.92 12.62 -8.48
N PHE A 306 -23.53 11.69 -7.60
CA PHE A 306 -23.74 11.81 -6.16
C PHE A 306 -23.08 13.08 -5.58
N ILE A 307 -21.86 13.41 -6.02
CA ILE A 307 -21.19 14.67 -5.63
C ILE A 307 -22.00 15.87 -6.11
N ILE A 308 -22.49 15.88 -7.35
CA ILE A 308 -23.27 17.00 -7.89
C ILE A 308 -24.58 17.17 -7.13
N GLU A 309 -25.30 16.07 -6.86
CA GLU A 309 -26.62 16.06 -6.22
C GLU A 309 -26.58 16.50 -4.75
N HIS A 310 -25.58 16.02 -3.99
CA HIS A 310 -25.54 16.23 -2.53
C HIS A 310 -24.50 17.27 -2.08
N TYR A 311 -23.47 17.51 -2.90
CA TYR A 311 -22.32 18.34 -2.56
C TYR A 311 -21.96 19.36 -3.66
N GLY A 312 -22.87 19.62 -4.60
CA GLY A 312 -22.63 20.45 -5.78
C GLY A 312 -22.12 21.86 -5.46
N GLN A 313 -22.51 22.44 -4.32
CA GLN A 313 -22.00 23.73 -3.85
C GLN A 313 -20.48 23.73 -3.62
N TYR A 314 -19.92 22.61 -3.15
CA TYR A 314 -18.49 22.48 -2.88
C TYR A 314 -17.71 22.18 -4.15
N TRP A 315 -18.30 21.41 -5.06
CA TRP A 315 -17.75 21.22 -6.41
C TRP A 315 -17.66 22.54 -7.18
N ASN A 316 -18.76 23.31 -7.21
CA ASN A 316 -18.87 24.55 -7.97
C ASN A 316 -17.97 25.68 -7.43
N ARG A 317 -17.48 25.58 -6.19
CA ARG A 317 -16.57 26.55 -5.57
C ARG A 317 -15.32 26.80 -6.41
N ASN A 318 -14.71 25.73 -6.89
CA ASN A 318 -13.44 25.75 -7.63
C ASN A 318 -13.47 24.88 -8.90
N HIS A 319 -14.67 24.48 -9.34
CA HIS A 319 -14.90 23.63 -10.50
C HIS A 319 -14.02 22.36 -10.51
N GLY A 320 -13.87 21.72 -9.34
CA GLY A 320 -13.09 20.48 -9.19
C GLY A 320 -11.58 20.64 -8.99
N ARG A 321 -11.02 21.85 -9.02
CA ARG A 321 -9.55 22.07 -8.89
C ARG A 321 -8.97 21.71 -7.53
N ASP A 322 -9.80 21.73 -6.50
CA ASP A 322 -9.48 21.29 -5.14
C ASP A 322 -9.91 19.84 -4.87
N HIS A 323 -10.33 19.10 -5.90
CA HIS A 323 -10.70 17.70 -5.81
C HIS A 323 -9.52 16.81 -6.19
N ILE A 324 -9.27 15.81 -5.35
CA ILE A 324 -8.19 14.84 -5.50
C ILE A 324 -8.82 13.45 -5.60
N MET A 325 -8.41 12.70 -6.62
CA MET A 325 -8.97 11.38 -6.90
C MET A 325 -7.85 10.36 -7.11
N THR A 326 -7.93 9.21 -6.45
CA THR A 326 -7.02 8.09 -6.73
C THR A 326 -7.44 7.35 -7.99
N HIS A 327 -6.48 7.10 -8.89
CA HIS A 327 -6.66 6.27 -10.07
C HIS A 327 -5.46 5.32 -10.24
N PRO A 328 -5.33 4.28 -9.40
CA PRO A 328 -4.14 3.42 -9.34
C PRO A 328 -4.08 2.36 -10.46
N GLY A 329 -4.93 2.50 -11.48
CA GLY A 329 -4.93 1.67 -12.68
C GLY A 329 -3.59 1.72 -13.42
N ASP A 330 -3.33 0.71 -14.24
CA ASP A 330 -2.03 0.59 -14.93
C ASP A 330 -1.77 1.75 -15.89
N TRP A 331 -2.85 2.38 -16.39
CA TRP A 331 -2.80 3.45 -17.39
C TRP A 331 -3.28 4.79 -16.83
N GLY A 332 -3.43 4.90 -15.50
CA GLY A 332 -3.83 6.14 -14.86
C GLY A 332 -5.10 6.73 -15.49
N ARG A 333 -5.13 8.03 -15.76
CA ARG A 333 -6.25 8.76 -16.39
C ARG A 333 -6.69 8.17 -17.75
N CYS A 334 -5.79 7.49 -18.47
CA CYS A 334 -6.13 6.84 -19.75
C CYS A 334 -7.08 5.64 -19.58
N GLU A 335 -7.12 5.02 -18.41
CA GLU A 335 -8.02 3.89 -18.13
C GLU A 335 -9.42 4.43 -17.81
N ARG A 336 -10.03 5.07 -18.83
CA ARG A 336 -11.34 5.72 -18.76
C ARG A 336 -12.39 4.70 -18.33
N SER A 337 -12.95 4.93 -17.16
CA SER A 337 -13.98 4.09 -16.54
C SER A 337 -15.26 4.90 -16.25
N TRP A 338 -15.39 6.04 -16.91
CA TRP A 338 -16.55 6.94 -16.92
C TRP A 338 -16.99 7.24 -18.36
N THR A 339 -18.22 7.73 -18.52
CA THR A 339 -18.75 8.14 -19.84
C THR A 339 -18.30 9.55 -20.24
N ASP A 340 -18.36 9.86 -21.55
CA ASP A 340 -17.98 11.18 -22.10
C ASP A 340 -18.78 12.34 -21.47
N THR A 341 -19.97 12.05 -20.90
CA THR A 341 -20.79 13.00 -20.15
C THR A 341 -20.01 13.69 -19.02
N PHE A 342 -19.06 12.98 -18.41
CA PHE A 342 -18.32 13.43 -17.24
C PHE A 342 -16.90 13.93 -17.52
N ASP A 343 -16.51 14.08 -18.78
CA ASP A 343 -15.17 14.58 -19.10
C ASP A 343 -14.92 15.98 -18.54
N SER A 344 -15.92 16.86 -18.64
CA SER A 344 -15.84 18.20 -18.07
C SER A 344 -15.71 18.19 -16.54
N PHE A 345 -16.32 17.22 -15.87
CA PHE A 345 -16.20 17.03 -14.44
C PHE A 345 -14.76 16.64 -14.09
N VAL A 346 -14.23 15.60 -14.73
CA VAL A 346 -12.91 15.04 -14.40
C VAL A 346 -11.74 15.89 -14.92
N ALA A 347 -12.00 16.83 -15.85
CA ALA A 347 -10.99 17.68 -16.49
C ALA A 347 -10.13 18.46 -15.48
N ASN A 348 -10.73 18.99 -14.41
CA ASN A 348 -10.02 19.83 -13.42
C ASN A 348 -9.56 19.07 -12.17
N VAL A 349 -9.93 17.79 -12.03
CA VAL A 349 -9.59 16.97 -10.86
C VAL A 349 -8.10 16.62 -10.86
N THR A 350 -7.44 16.77 -9.72
CA THR A 350 -6.08 16.28 -9.50
C THR A 350 -6.09 14.76 -9.36
N MET A 351 -5.49 14.03 -10.31
CA MET A 351 -5.36 12.58 -10.20
C MET A 351 -4.09 12.17 -9.46
N LEU A 352 -4.26 11.28 -8.48
CA LEU A 352 -3.18 10.50 -7.89
C LEU A 352 -3.06 9.19 -8.67
N GLN A 353 -2.09 9.13 -9.57
CA GLN A 353 -1.91 8.03 -10.52
C GLN A 353 -0.45 7.54 -10.55
N HIS A 354 -0.21 6.42 -11.23
CA HIS A 354 1.13 5.85 -11.38
C HIS A 354 1.68 6.01 -12.80
N TRP A 355 0.83 6.36 -13.78
CA TRP A 355 1.20 6.40 -15.20
C TRP A 355 1.48 7.83 -15.67
N GLY A 356 2.75 8.09 -15.99
CA GLY A 356 3.28 9.44 -16.24
C GLY A 356 3.48 9.83 -17.70
N ILE A 357 2.83 9.16 -18.65
CA ILE A 357 3.01 9.45 -20.08
C ILE A 357 2.47 10.84 -20.44
N THR A 358 3.34 11.67 -21.02
CA THR A 358 3.03 13.07 -21.36
C THR A 358 2.69 13.31 -22.82
N VAL A 359 3.04 12.38 -23.70
CA VAL A 359 2.82 12.50 -25.15
C VAL A 359 2.09 11.27 -25.68
N ASP A 360 1.25 11.46 -26.70
CA ASP A 360 0.54 10.36 -27.32
C ASP A 360 1.46 9.59 -28.28
N ARG A 361 1.77 8.34 -27.91
CA ARG A 361 2.55 7.38 -28.71
C ARG A 361 1.71 6.19 -29.16
N SER A 362 0.38 6.30 -29.11
CA SER A 362 -0.52 5.20 -29.47
C SER A 362 -0.43 4.80 -30.94
N THR A 363 -0.19 5.77 -31.82
CA THR A 363 0.01 5.53 -33.25
C THR A 363 1.34 4.82 -33.50
N GLU A 364 2.42 5.25 -32.85
CA GLU A 364 3.75 4.63 -32.93
C GLU A 364 3.73 3.18 -32.44
N THR A 365 3.05 2.94 -31.32
CA THR A 365 3.00 1.62 -30.68
C THR A 365 1.89 0.73 -31.22
N HIS A 366 1.01 1.27 -32.08
CA HIS A 366 -0.26 0.66 -32.49
C HIS A 366 -1.09 0.18 -31.30
N HIS A 367 -1.10 0.93 -30.20
CA HIS A 367 -1.80 0.57 -28.98
C HIS A 367 -2.22 1.79 -28.15
N ALA A 368 -3.51 1.86 -27.78
CA ALA A 368 -4.08 2.94 -26.95
C ALA A 368 -3.52 3.04 -25.52
N LEU A 369 -2.57 2.17 -25.16
CA LEU A 369 -1.88 2.17 -23.86
C LEU A 369 -1.04 3.43 -23.62
N PHE A 370 -0.57 4.00 -24.72
CA PHE A 370 0.40 5.09 -24.71
C PHE A 370 -0.22 6.41 -25.18
N ASN A 371 -1.53 6.57 -25.00
CA ASN A 371 -2.18 7.88 -25.12
C ASN A 371 -1.60 8.83 -24.07
N SER A 372 -1.53 10.13 -24.36
CA SER A 372 -1.19 11.12 -23.32
C SER A 372 -2.31 11.23 -22.31
N CYS A 373 -1.99 11.10 -21.02
CA CYS A 373 -2.99 11.21 -19.96
C CYS A 373 -2.45 11.63 -18.58
N TYR A 374 -1.14 11.82 -18.44
CA TYR A 374 -0.64 12.57 -17.30
C TYR A 374 -0.69 14.06 -17.62
N ILE A 375 -1.35 14.85 -16.78
CA ILE A 375 -1.44 16.31 -16.94
C ILE A 375 -0.42 17.00 -16.01
N PRO A 376 0.65 17.58 -16.57
CA PRO A 376 1.60 18.45 -15.87
C PRO A 376 0.95 19.50 -14.96
N ASN A 377 1.54 19.74 -13.78
CA ASN A 377 1.11 20.74 -12.80
C ASN A 377 -0.30 20.53 -12.21
N GLN A 378 -1.03 19.51 -12.67
CA GLN A 378 -2.34 19.13 -12.15
C GLN A 378 -2.21 17.79 -11.42
N ASP A 379 -1.89 16.73 -12.16
CA ASP A 379 -1.80 15.37 -11.63
C ASP A 379 -0.55 15.16 -10.78
N ILE A 380 -0.64 14.28 -9.79
CA ILE A 380 0.49 13.88 -8.94
C ILE A 380 0.79 12.41 -9.19
N LEU A 381 2.03 12.13 -9.63
CA LEU A 381 2.50 10.76 -9.77
C LEU A 381 2.99 10.24 -8.43
N ILE A 382 2.16 9.41 -7.81
CA ILE A 382 2.47 8.76 -6.54
C ILE A 382 3.19 7.43 -6.82
N PRO A 383 4.22 7.05 -6.05
CA PRO A 383 4.86 5.74 -6.21
C PRO A 383 3.84 4.60 -6.12
N PRO A 384 3.87 3.62 -7.04
CA PRO A 384 3.07 2.42 -6.89
C PRO A 384 3.47 1.64 -5.64
N MET A 385 2.46 1.24 -4.88
CA MET A 385 2.66 0.36 -3.74
C MET A 385 3.07 -1.03 -4.23
N CYS A 386 4.24 -1.47 -3.80
CA CYS A 386 4.81 -2.77 -4.18
C CYS A 386 4.76 -3.72 -2.97
N GLY A 387 3.58 -3.87 -2.37
CA GLY A 387 3.36 -4.71 -1.19
C GLY A 387 3.75 -6.18 -1.41
N ASP A 388 3.66 -6.67 -2.65
CA ASP A 388 4.12 -8.00 -3.07
C ASP A 388 5.64 -8.20 -2.91
N MET A 389 6.40 -7.10 -2.77
CA MET A 389 7.84 -7.10 -2.56
C MET A 389 8.25 -6.83 -1.11
N TYR A 390 7.31 -6.59 -0.19
CA TYR A 390 7.63 -6.09 1.14
C TYR A 390 8.62 -6.98 1.91
N TRP A 391 8.39 -8.28 1.95
CA TRP A 391 9.29 -9.24 2.59
C TRP A 391 10.69 -9.30 1.95
N GLN A 392 10.83 -8.84 0.71
CA GLN A 392 12.12 -8.75 0.02
C GLN A 392 12.83 -7.41 0.26
N TYR A 393 12.13 -6.39 0.78
CA TYR A 393 12.75 -5.09 1.10
C TYR A 393 13.69 -5.15 2.31
N GLU A 394 13.72 -6.26 3.06
CA GLU A 394 14.81 -6.54 4.01
C GLU A 394 16.18 -6.69 3.31
N ASN A 395 16.19 -6.90 1.99
CA ASN A 395 17.40 -6.83 1.15
C ASN A 395 17.80 -5.39 0.79
N ASN A 396 17.07 -4.37 1.24
CA ASN A 396 17.52 -3.00 1.13
C ASN A 396 18.91 -2.84 1.79
N VAL A 397 19.85 -2.26 1.05
CA VAL A 397 21.23 -2.02 1.50
C VAL A 397 21.31 -1.11 2.73
N TRP A 398 20.28 -0.27 2.97
CA TRP A 398 20.18 0.63 4.13
C TRP A 398 19.32 0.09 5.26
N HIS A 399 18.84 -1.14 5.16
CA HIS A 399 18.08 -1.76 6.24
C HIS A 399 18.97 -1.88 7.50
N PRO A 400 18.48 -1.62 8.72
CA PRO A 400 19.30 -1.61 9.94
C PRO A 400 20.13 -2.88 10.16
N TYR A 401 19.60 -4.03 9.76
CA TYR A 401 20.30 -5.33 9.80
C TYR A 401 21.60 -5.35 8.98
N ARG A 402 21.73 -4.51 7.94
CA ARG A 402 22.88 -4.50 7.02
C ARG A 402 24.12 -3.82 7.60
N ARG A 403 24.03 -3.15 8.75
CA ARG A 403 25.22 -2.62 9.45
C ARG A 403 26.27 -3.69 9.76
N HIS A 404 25.81 -4.89 10.11
CA HIS A 404 26.69 -6.02 10.46
C HIS A 404 26.88 -7.02 9.32
N SER A 405 26.11 -6.87 8.23
CA SER A 405 26.16 -7.75 7.06
C SER A 405 25.85 -6.94 5.79
N PRO A 406 26.82 -6.13 5.32
CA PRO A 406 26.62 -5.30 4.14
C PRO A 406 26.47 -6.16 2.89
N ILE A 407 25.63 -5.71 1.95
CA ILE A 407 25.45 -6.36 0.66
C ILE A 407 26.54 -5.86 -0.29
N LEU A 408 27.30 -6.77 -0.88
CA LEU A 408 28.28 -6.46 -1.90
C LEU A 408 27.59 -6.38 -3.27
N LYS A 409 27.88 -5.31 -4.01
CA LYS A 409 27.45 -5.17 -5.40
C LYS A 409 28.35 -6.04 -6.29
N THR A 410 27.84 -7.17 -6.78
CA THR A 410 28.61 -8.15 -7.59
C THR A 410 28.19 -8.16 -9.05
N THR A 411 27.05 -7.54 -9.37
CA THR A 411 26.49 -7.46 -10.73
C THR A 411 26.49 -6.00 -11.18
N LEU A 412 26.95 -5.72 -12.40
CA LEU A 412 26.91 -4.36 -12.96
C LEU A 412 25.47 -3.92 -13.17
N ALA A 413 24.67 -4.69 -13.91
CA ALA A 413 23.27 -4.35 -14.15
C ALA A 413 22.35 -5.56 -14.21
N SER A 414 21.13 -5.44 -13.71
CA SER A 414 20.14 -6.53 -13.74
C SER A 414 18.77 -6.16 -14.30
N LEU A 415 18.11 -7.16 -14.89
CA LEU A 415 16.72 -7.14 -15.33
C LEU A 415 16.13 -8.55 -15.23
N ALA A 416 15.19 -8.76 -14.30
CA ALA A 416 14.55 -10.06 -14.11
C ALA A 416 13.03 -10.02 -14.31
N GLY A 417 12.48 -10.62 -15.36
CA GLY A 417 11.03 -10.77 -15.56
C GLY A 417 10.60 -10.87 -17.04
N SER A 418 9.30 -10.71 -17.31
CA SER A 418 8.73 -10.74 -18.65
C SER A 418 9.45 -9.81 -19.65
N ILE A 419 9.86 -10.37 -20.79
CA ILE A 419 10.61 -9.68 -21.86
C ILE A 419 9.70 -9.25 -23.01
N CYS A 420 8.95 -10.19 -23.61
CA CYS A 420 8.11 -9.95 -24.80
C CYS A 420 6.62 -9.73 -24.50
N GLY A 421 6.24 -9.67 -23.23
CA GLY A 421 4.85 -9.52 -22.82
C GLY A 421 4.58 -10.13 -21.45
N TRP A 422 3.48 -9.71 -20.83
CA TRP A 422 3.07 -10.22 -19.53
C TRP A 422 2.93 -11.76 -19.54
N ASN A 423 3.64 -12.43 -18.62
CA ASN A 423 3.73 -13.90 -18.53
C ASN A 423 4.10 -14.61 -19.85
N SER A 424 4.69 -13.90 -20.80
CA SER A 424 5.11 -14.51 -22.07
C SER A 424 6.40 -15.30 -21.89
N ALA A 425 6.41 -16.53 -22.41
CA ALA A 425 7.61 -17.34 -22.56
C ALA A 425 8.41 -16.95 -23.82
N GLU A 426 7.89 -16.07 -24.66
CA GLU A 426 8.52 -15.60 -25.89
C GLU A 426 9.84 -14.88 -25.62
N GLU A 427 10.79 -15.04 -26.54
CA GLU A 427 12.06 -14.32 -26.59
C GLU A 427 12.10 -13.41 -27.80
N PRO A 428 12.91 -12.34 -27.76
CA PRO A 428 13.12 -11.48 -28.91
C PRO A 428 13.56 -12.29 -30.15
N PRO A 429 13.06 -11.94 -31.37
CA PRO A 429 12.21 -10.79 -31.66
C PRO A 429 10.75 -10.98 -31.20
N CYS A 430 10.25 -10.05 -30.39
CA CYS A 430 8.91 -10.13 -29.82
C CYS A 430 7.83 -9.77 -30.85
N ARG A 431 6.74 -10.53 -30.90
CA ARG A 431 5.54 -10.24 -31.71
C ARG A 431 4.87 -8.94 -31.26
N LYS A 432 4.72 -8.75 -29.94
CA LYS A 432 4.12 -7.55 -29.34
C LYS A 432 5.18 -6.50 -29.06
N ARG A 433 5.56 -5.74 -30.10
CA ARG A 433 6.62 -4.72 -30.00
C ARG A 433 6.30 -3.58 -29.04
N TYR A 434 5.03 -3.31 -28.75
CA TYR A 434 4.60 -2.25 -27.83
C TYR A 434 4.97 -2.52 -26.36
N TYR A 435 5.18 -3.79 -25.96
CA TYR A 435 5.44 -4.10 -24.56
C TYR A 435 6.79 -3.52 -24.13
N SER A 436 6.78 -2.68 -23.08
CA SER A 436 7.97 -1.96 -22.63
C SER A 436 8.60 -1.11 -23.75
N LEU A 437 7.81 -0.69 -24.74
CA LEU A 437 8.28 0.06 -25.92
C LEU A 437 9.45 -0.63 -26.65
N GLY A 438 9.51 -1.97 -26.59
CA GLY A 438 10.61 -2.75 -27.18
C GLY A 438 11.92 -2.71 -26.39
N VAL A 439 12.03 -1.90 -25.33
CA VAL A 439 13.27 -1.72 -24.56
C VAL A 439 13.75 -3.01 -23.92
N ARG A 440 12.87 -3.78 -23.26
CA ARG A 440 13.28 -5.07 -22.65
C ARG A 440 13.79 -6.06 -23.69
N ALA A 441 13.25 -6.03 -24.91
CA ALA A 441 13.72 -6.87 -26.00
C ALA A 441 15.11 -6.45 -26.50
N ALA A 442 15.39 -5.14 -26.54
CA ALA A 442 16.72 -4.62 -26.85
C ALA A 442 17.74 -4.98 -25.76
N LEU A 443 17.39 -4.79 -24.49
CA LEU A 443 18.25 -5.14 -23.35
C LEU A 443 18.56 -6.65 -23.28
N TRP A 444 17.66 -7.52 -23.77
CA TRP A 444 17.89 -8.97 -23.84
C TRP A 444 19.17 -9.36 -24.59
N GLN A 445 19.70 -8.50 -25.46
CA GLN A 445 20.96 -8.73 -26.16
C GLN A 445 22.18 -8.71 -25.22
N LEU A 446 22.07 -8.04 -24.06
CA LEU A 446 23.14 -7.95 -23.07
C LEU A 446 23.18 -9.16 -22.11
N ARG A 447 22.25 -10.12 -22.22
CA ARG A 447 22.13 -11.24 -21.24
C ARG A 447 23.37 -12.12 -21.11
N ASP A 448 24.15 -12.22 -22.19
CA ASP A 448 25.38 -13.03 -22.25
C ASP A 448 26.64 -12.16 -22.05
N THR A 449 26.47 -10.86 -21.72
CA THR A 449 27.57 -9.91 -21.52
C THR A 449 28.05 -9.93 -20.07
N PRO A 450 29.37 -10.01 -19.81
CA PRO A 450 29.90 -10.06 -18.45
C PRO A 450 29.43 -8.90 -17.56
N GLY A 451 28.91 -9.22 -16.37
CA GLY A 451 28.38 -8.23 -15.42
C GLY A 451 26.90 -7.90 -15.60
N PHE A 452 26.24 -8.39 -16.66
CA PHE A 452 24.80 -8.22 -16.85
C PHE A 452 24.04 -9.48 -16.41
N GLN A 453 23.01 -9.30 -15.58
CA GLN A 453 22.09 -10.37 -15.18
C GLN A 453 20.69 -10.09 -15.76
N ILE A 454 20.47 -10.53 -17.00
CA ILE A 454 19.19 -10.35 -17.69
C ILE A 454 18.51 -11.70 -17.86
N ALA A 455 17.40 -11.89 -17.17
CA ALA A 455 16.72 -13.18 -17.08
C ALA A 455 15.20 -13.02 -17.06
N LYS A 456 14.49 -14.08 -17.44
CA LYS A 456 13.01 -14.11 -17.29
C LYS A 456 12.57 -14.35 -15.84
N ARG A 457 13.41 -15.04 -15.06
CA ARG A 457 13.16 -15.38 -13.66
C ARG A 457 14.48 -15.42 -12.91
N VAL A 458 14.43 -15.02 -11.64
CA VAL A 458 15.50 -15.21 -10.66
C VAL A 458 14.87 -15.76 -9.37
N PRO A 459 15.62 -16.52 -8.55
CA PRO A 459 15.06 -17.10 -7.32
C PRO A 459 14.58 -16.05 -6.32
N ASN A 460 15.34 -14.97 -6.17
CA ASN A 460 15.02 -13.86 -5.28
C ASN A 460 15.33 -12.54 -6.00
N ILE A 461 14.28 -11.82 -6.40
CA ILE A 461 14.44 -10.58 -7.17
C ILE A 461 14.96 -9.43 -6.30
N GLY A 462 14.58 -9.39 -5.02
CA GLY A 462 15.06 -8.38 -4.09
C GLY A 462 16.56 -8.48 -3.84
N GLN A 463 17.07 -9.68 -3.60
CA GLN A 463 18.50 -9.94 -3.46
C GLN A 463 19.25 -9.64 -4.77
N SER A 464 18.77 -10.16 -5.92
CA SER A 464 19.38 -9.91 -7.24
C SER A 464 19.52 -8.41 -7.53
N MET A 465 18.49 -7.62 -7.25
CA MET A 465 18.52 -6.17 -7.42
C MET A 465 19.43 -5.49 -6.38
N ALA A 466 19.39 -5.91 -5.12
CA ALA A 466 20.25 -5.35 -4.07
C ALA A 466 21.75 -5.63 -4.31
N GLU A 467 22.10 -6.75 -4.94
CA GLU A 467 23.48 -7.11 -5.34
C GLU A 467 23.91 -6.48 -6.68
N SER A 468 23.01 -5.74 -7.35
CA SER A 468 23.30 -5.04 -8.61
C SER A 468 23.64 -3.56 -8.36
N GLU A 469 24.63 -3.02 -9.07
CA GLU A 469 24.90 -1.58 -9.06
C GLU A 469 23.75 -0.81 -9.73
N PHE A 470 23.34 -1.29 -10.90
CA PHE A 470 22.29 -0.70 -11.73
C PHE A 470 21.12 -1.67 -11.92
N CYS A 471 19.90 -1.15 -11.95
CA CYS A 471 18.70 -1.94 -12.19
C CYS A 471 17.91 -1.34 -13.34
N PHE A 472 17.75 -2.09 -14.42
CA PHE A 472 16.92 -1.65 -15.53
C PHE A 472 15.47 -1.54 -15.10
N ALA A 473 14.91 -0.36 -15.29
CA ALA A 473 13.55 -0.06 -14.91
C ALA A 473 12.75 0.57 -16.07
N PRO A 474 12.71 -0.09 -17.25
CA PRO A 474 11.87 0.38 -18.33
C PRO A 474 10.39 0.20 -18.00
N THR A 475 9.56 1.04 -18.60
CA THR A 475 8.11 1.00 -18.49
C THR A 475 7.51 -0.37 -18.85
N GLY A 476 6.31 -0.67 -18.37
CA GLY A 476 5.58 -1.91 -18.66
C GLY A 476 4.60 -1.77 -19.82
N ALA A 477 3.40 -2.32 -19.63
CA ALA A 477 2.21 -1.99 -20.42
C ALA A 477 1.36 -0.99 -19.63
N GLY A 478 1.93 0.19 -19.41
CA GLY A 478 1.57 1.11 -18.32
C GLY A 478 2.75 1.30 -17.36
N TYR A 479 2.50 1.82 -16.16
CA TYR A 479 3.57 2.14 -15.22
C TYR A 479 4.43 0.92 -14.82
N GLY A 480 5.70 1.18 -14.48
CA GLY A 480 6.65 0.15 -14.05
C GLY A 480 6.89 0.15 -12.54
N LYS A 481 6.55 -0.95 -11.84
CA LYS A 481 6.91 -1.13 -10.41
C LYS A 481 8.43 -1.08 -10.15
N ARG A 482 9.26 -1.42 -11.15
CA ARG A 482 10.72 -1.51 -11.00
C ARG A 482 11.40 -0.20 -10.61
N ASN A 483 10.86 0.94 -11.04
CA ASN A 483 11.42 2.25 -10.67
C ASN A 483 11.43 2.40 -9.15
N VAL A 484 10.31 2.11 -8.49
CA VAL A 484 10.24 2.17 -7.02
C VAL A 484 11.04 1.05 -6.36
N ILE A 485 10.92 -0.21 -6.84
CA ILE A 485 11.61 -1.35 -6.24
C ILE A 485 13.14 -1.18 -6.25
N SER A 486 13.71 -0.73 -7.37
CA SER A 486 15.16 -0.52 -7.49
C SER A 486 15.67 0.53 -6.52
N VAL A 487 14.99 1.67 -6.46
CA VAL A 487 15.34 2.76 -5.54
C VAL A 487 15.25 2.28 -4.08
N THR A 488 14.17 1.60 -3.68
CA THR A 488 14.01 1.08 -2.31
C THR A 488 15.08 0.05 -1.93
N LEU A 489 15.59 -0.73 -2.87
CA LEU A 489 16.64 -1.72 -2.62
C LEU A 489 18.07 -1.15 -2.68
N GLY A 490 18.23 0.15 -2.96
CA GLY A 490 19.52 0.79 -3.16
C GLY A 490 20.23 0.33 -4.43
N CYS A 491 19.48 0.07 -5.49
CA CYS A 491 19.99 -0.21 -6.83
C CYS A 491 19.70 1.00 -7.73
N MET A 492 20.73 1.60 -8.37
CA MET A 492 20.54 2.81 -9.16
C MET A 492 19.62 2.51 -10.37
N PRO A 493 18.45 3.17 -10.50
CA PRO A 493 17.52 2.89 -11.58
C PRO A 493 18.11 3.35 -12.92
N VAL A 494 18.07 2.47 -13.92
CA VAL A 494 18.36 2.80 -15.32
C VAL A 494 17.03 2.94 -16.04
N ILE A 495 16.69 4.17 -16.40
CA ILE A 495 15.39 4.56 -16.93
C ILE A 495 15.53 4.75 -18.43
N ILE A 496 14.74 3.97 -19.17
CA ILE A 496 14.68 3.98 -20.64
C ILE A 496 13.19 3.98 -20.98
N SER A 497 12.58 5.16 -20.96
CA SER A 497 11.13 5.35 -21.09
C SER A 497 10.86 6.81 -21.45
N ASP A 498 11.03 7.13 -22.73
CA ASP A 498 10.96 8.51 -23.20
C ASP A 498 9.54 9.05 -22.98
N HIS A 499 9.47 10.30 -22.50
CA HIS A 499 8.23 11.02 -22.19
C HIS A 499 7.37 10.42 -21.06
N VAL A 500 7.90 9.47 -20.29
CA VAL A 500 7.25 8.89 -19.11
C VAL A 500 7.83 9.52 -17.84
N THR A 501 7.04 10.40 -17.24
CA THR A 501 7.31 11.02 -15.93
C THR A 501 7.39 9.96 -14.83
N GLN A 502 8.30 10.15 -13.87
CA GLN A 502 8.52 9.27 -12.74
C GLN A 502 7.83 9.76 -11.46
N PRO A 503 7.62 8.89 -10.46
CA PRO A 503 6.98 9.27 -9.20
C PRO A 503 7.61 10.50 -8.54
N TYR A 504 6.74 11.42 -8.11
CA TYR A 504 7.04 12.72 -7.50
C TYR A 504 7.93 13.66 -8.31
N GLU A 505 8.13 13.44 -9.61
CA GLU A 505 8.59 14.53 -10.47
C GLU A 505 7.52 15.64 -10.53
N PRO A 506 7.92 16.93 -10.59
CA PRO A 506 9.30 17.42 -10.73
C PRO A 506 10.07 17.59 -9.41
N PHE A 507 9.48 17.24 -8.26
CA PHE A 507 10.08 17.46 -6.93
C PHE A 507 11.23 16.50 -6.60
N LEU A 508 11.14 15.24 -7.05
CA LEU A 508 12.25 14.31 -7.06
C LEU A 508 12.91 14.32 -8.43
N ASN A 509 14.16 14.79 -8.49
CA ASN A 509 14.93 14.75 -9.73
C ASN A 509 15.56 13.38 -9.95
N TRP A 510 14.94 12.53 -10.77
CA TRP A 510 15.43 11.18 -11.02
C TRP A 510 16.80 11.14 -11.73
N ASN A 511 17.26 12.24 -12.35
CA ASN A 511 18.61 12.32 -12.90
C ASN A 511 19.69 12.40 -11.81
N GLU A 512 19.37 12.89 -10.62
CA GLU A 512 20.35 13.03 -9.52
C GLU A 512 20.77 11.68 -8.94
N PHE A 513 19.94 10.64 -9.07
CA PHE A 513 20.18 9.33 -8.46
C PHE A 513 20.04 8.15 -9.42
N GLY A 514 19.39 8.34 -10.57
CA GLY A 514 19.25 7.34 -11.64
C GLY A 514 20.15 7.61 -12.83
N VAL A 515 20.03 6.77 -13.85
CA VAL A 515 20.67 6.91 -15.16
C VAL A 515 19.58 6.92 -16.22
N TRP A 516 19.38 8.06 -16.88
CA TRP A 516 18.46 8.18 -18.00
C TRP A 516 19.18 7.89 -19.31
N ILE A 517 18.64 6.96 -20.08
CA ILE A 517 19.12 6.60 -21.43
C ILE A 517 17.93 6.71 -22.38
N PRO A 518 18.02 7.53 -23.44
CA PRO A 518 16.99 7.59 -24.48
C PRO A 518 16.72 6.23 -25.10
N GLU A 519 15.50 6.00 -25.56
CA GLU A 519 15.16 4.76 -26.25
C GLU A 519 16.02 4.55 -27.51
N SER A 520 16.36 5.63 -28.22
CA SER A 520 17.27 5.62 -29.38
C SER A 520 18.69 5.12 -29.06
N ASP A 521 19.09 5.24 -27.80
CA ASP A 521 20.44 5.00 -27.30
C ASP A 521 20.55 3.67 -26.54
N VAL A 522 19.49 2.86 -26.52
CA VAL A 522 19.46 1.58 -25.79
C VAL A 522 20.60 0.63 -26.20
N LYS A 523 21.08 0.72 -27.44
CA LYS A 523 22.24 -0.06 -27.94
C LYS A 523 23.57 0.31 -27.26
N ASP A 524 23.68 1.55 -26.79
CA ASP A 524 24.90 2.10 -26.17
C ASP A 524 24.90 1.91 -24.63
N THR A 525 23.88 1.22 -24.10
CA THR A 525 23.67 1.01 -22.67
C THR A 525 24.90 0.47 -21.96
N GLU A 526 25.61 -0.51 -22.53
CA GLU A 526 26.81 -1.06 -21.90
C GLU A 526 27.90 0.01 -21.73
N VAL A 527 28.19 0.76 -22.80
CA VAL A 527 29.21 1.81 -22.80
C VAL A 527 28.84 2.89 -21.78
N ILE A 528 27.56 3.28 -21.73
CA ILE A 528 27.06 4.28 -20.79
C ILE A 528 27.26 3.83 -19.34
N LEU A 529 26.82 2.61 -18.98
CA LEU A 529 26.89 2.14 -17.58
C LEU A 529 28.33 1.90 -17.11
N ARG A 530 29.21 1.43 -17.99
CA ARG A 530 30.63 1.25 -17.68
C ARG A 530 31.39 2.59 -17.62
N GLY A 531 30.94 3.59 -18.37
CA GLY A 531 31.55 4.92 -18.42
C GLY A 531 31.31 5.78 -17.18
N LEU A 532 30.34 5.44 -16.33
CA LEU A 532 30.10 6.15 -15.08
C LEU A 532 31.27 5.99 -14.12
N THR A 533 31.84 7.12 -13.69
CA THR A 533 32.94 7.07 -12.75
C THR A 533 32.44 6.64 -11.37
N PRO A 534 33.32 6.04 -10.57
CA PRO A 534 32.93 5.65 -9.22
C PRO A 534 32.50 6.83 -8.30
N GLN A 535 33.04 8.04 -8.47
CA GLN A 535 32.59 9.23 -7.74
C GLN A 535 31.14 9.57 -8.11
N GLN A 536 30.80 9.54 -9.40
CA GLN A 536 29.44 9.80 -9.86
C GLN A 536 28.46 8.76 -9.32
N LYS A 537 28.87 7.49 -9.26
CA LYS A 537 28.07 6.43 -8.64
C LYS A 537 27.85 6.69 -7.14
N ALA A 538 28.86 7.15 -6.41
CA ALA A 538 28.75 7.48 -4.99
C ALA A 538 27.81 8.68 -4.74
N GLU A 539 27.94 9.74 -5.53
CA GLU A 539 27.05 10.92 -5.48
C GLU A 539 25.59 10.53 -5.77
N LYS A 540 25.36 9.72 -6.81
CA LYS A 540 24.03 9.18 -7.13
C LYS A 540 23.47 8.32 -6.01
N MET A 541 24.29 7.46 -5.39
CA MET A 541 23.87 6.60 -4.27
C MET A 541 23.47 7.40 -3.02
N GLU A 542 24.15 8.52 -2.74
CA GLU A 542 23.76 9.43 -1.66
C GLU A 542 22.37 10.02 -1.91
N LYS A 543 22.11 10.50 -3.13
CA LYS A 543 20.82 11.04 -3.54
C LYS A 543 19.73 9.97 -3.57
N LEU A 544 20.10 8.73 -3.97
CA LEU A 544 19.20 7.58 -4.03
C LEU A 544 18.63 7.24 -2.66
N TYR A 545 19.42 7.37 -1.58
CA TYR A 545 18.93 7.12 -0.22
C TYR A 545 17.76 8.04 0.15
N CYS A 546 17.87 9.34 -0.14
CA CYS A 546 16.79 10.27 0.14
C CYS A 546 15.56 9.96 -0.72
N ALA A 547 15.75 9.74 -2.03
CA ALA A 547 14.66 9.34 -2.92
C ALA A 547 13.96 8.06 -2.45
N ALA A 548 14.69 7.08 -1.94
CA ALA A 548 14.13 5.83 -1.42
C ALA A 548 13.18 6.03 -0.24
N ARG A 549 13.44 7.02 0.62
CA ARG A 549 12.53 7.37 1.72
C ARG A 549 11.23 7.95 1.17
N HIS A 550 11.33 8.95 0.27
CA HIS A 550 10.19 9.58 -0.39
C HIS A 550 9.34 8.62 -1.22
N LEU A 551 9.91 7.53 -1.74
CA LEU A 551 9.18 6.57 -2.56
C LEU A 551 8.63 5.37 -1.78
N SER A 552 8.99 5.21 -0.51
CA SER A 552 8.60 4.07 0.31
C SER A 552 7.47 4.42 1.26
N PHE A 553 6.51 3.50 1.42
CA PHE A 553 5.36 3.66 2.32
C PHE A 553 5.69 3.12 3.72
N THR A 554 6.72 3.67 4.37
CA THR A 554 7.26 3.10 5.61
C THR A 554 6.37 3.32 6.82
N THR A 555 5.53 4.38 6.83
CA THR A 555 4.50 4.53 7.87
C THR A 555 3.34 3.55 7.73
N VAL A 556 3.25 2.87 6.59
CA VAL A 556 2.22 1.87 6.30
C VAL A 556 2.76 0.47 6.55
N TYR A 557 3.89 0.14 5.93
CA TYR A 557 4.43 -1.21 5.95
C TYR A 557 5.41 -1.48 7.09
N GLY A 558 5.98 -0.44 7.70
CA GLY A 558 7.04 -0.54 8.70
C GLY A 558 8.32 0.16 8.25
N GLY A 559 9.16 0.52 9.22
CA GLY A 559 10.43 1.21 8.96
C GLY A 559 11.38 0.34 8.14
N LEU A 560 11.79 0.82 6.97
CA LEU A 560 12.75 0.13 6.09
C LEU A 560 14.17 0.67 6.21
N PHE A 561 14.29 1.87 6.76
CA PHE A 561 15.55 2.59 6.89
C PHE A 561 15.91 2.73 8.35
N GLU A 562 17.19 2.91 8.60
CA GLU A 562 17.63 3.29 9.93
C GLU A 562 17.11 4.67 10.34
N GLY A 563 16.63 4.76 11.58
CA GLY A 563 16.09 6.02 12.13
C GLY A 563 14.80 6.48 11.42
N ASP A 564 14.09 5.56 10.78
CA ASP A 564 12.91 5.90 10.00
C ASP A 564 11.76 6.35 10.91
N THR A 565 11.51 7.66 10.89
CA THR A 565 10.42 8.33 11.60
C THR A 565 9.14 8.37 10.77
N GLY A 566 9.21 8.03 9.48
CA GLY A 566 8.12 8.27 8.53
C GLY A 566 7.99 9.71 8.03
N GLU A 567 8.87 10.63 8.47
CA GLU A 567 8.86 12.05 8.10
C GLU A 567 8.95 12.27 6.58
N PHE A 568 9.71 11.43 5.89
CA PHE A 568 9.95 11.54 4.46
C PHE A 568 9.30 10.41 3.67
N ASP A 569 8.32 9.71 4.23
CA ASP A 569 7.70 8.60 3.53
C ASP A 569 6.82 9.06 2.35
N ALA A 570 6.33 8.13 1.54
CA ALA A 570 5.52 8.45 0.38
C ALA A 570 4.24 9.23 0.72
N VAL A 571 3.55 8.92 1.82
CA VAL A 571 2.32 9.64 2.18
C VAL A 571 2.64 11.03 2.71
N ALA A 572 3.68 11.17 3.54
CA ALA A 572 4.17 12.45 4.01
C ALA A 572 4.54 13.37 2.83
N THR A 573 5.24 12.82 1.83
CA THR A 573 5.62 13.55 0.61
C THR A 573 4.38 14.10 -0.13
N LEU A 574 3.35 13.27 -0.33
CA LEU A 574 2.07 13.71 -0.91
C LEU A 574 1.44 14.86 -0.10
N VAL A 575 1.36 14.69 1.22
CA VAL A 575 0.76 15.70 2.12
C VAL A 575 1.49 17.02 2.04
N HIS A 576 2.82 16.99 1.97
CA HIS A 576 3.63 18.20 1.81
C HIS A 576 3.46 18.85 0.44
N ILE A 577 3.37 18.08 -0.65
CA ILE A 577 3.03 18.63 -1.99
C ILE A 577 1.69 19.39 -1.91
N LEU A 578 0.66 18.78 -1.34
CA LEU A 578 -0.66 19.41 -1.20
C LEU A 578 -0.61 20.66 -0.31
N ARG A 579 0.15 20.62 0.79
CA ARG A 579 0.37 21.76 1.69
C ARG A 579 1.07 22.92 0.97
N THR A 580 2.06 22.64 0.15
CA THR A 580 2.82 23.65 -0.60
C THR A 580 1.98 24.26 -1.72
N ARG A 581 1.27 23.44 -2.51
CA ARG A 581 0.31 23.93 -3.52
C ARG A 581 -0.75 24.87 -2.90
N LYS A 582 -1.25 24.54 -1.71
CA LYS A 582 -2.20 25.37 -0.97
C LYS A 582 -1.61 26.73 -0.57
N ARG A 583 -0.34 26.76 -0.13
CA ARG A 583 0.35 27.99 0.29
C ARG A 583 0.68 28.90 -0.89
N HIS A 584 0.96 28.32 -2.05
CA HIS A 584 1.43 29.03 -3.24
C HIS A 584 0.48 28.80 -4.43
N PRO A 585 -0.79 29.24 -4.34
CA PRO A 585 -1.77 29.01 -5.39
C PRO A 585 -1.32 29.68 -6.70
N GLY A 586 -1.45 28.95 -7.82
CA GLY A 586 -1.09 29.43 -9.16
C GLY A 586 0.41 29.31 -9.49
N VAL A 587 1.27 28.90 -8.55
CA VAL A 587 2.66 28.58 -8.85
C VAL A 587 2.73 27.17 -9.47
N PRO A 588 3.36 27.01 -10.65
CA PRO A 588 3.56 25.69 -11.25
C PRO A 588 4.41 24.77 -10.35
N ASP A 589 4.17 23.46 -10.42
CA ASP A 589 4.84 22.49 -9.53
C ASP A 589 6.36 22.58 -9.59
N HIS A 590 6.93 22.70 -10.79
CA HIS A 590 8.38 22.78 -10.98
C HIS A 590 9.03 24.04 -10.35
N LYS A 591 8.22 25.03 -9.93
CA LYS A 591 8.66 26.24 -9.23
C LYS A 591 8.41 26.22 -7.72
N LEU A 592 7.64 25.25 -7.20
CA LEU A 592 7.26 25.24 -5.79
C LEU A 592 8.47 25.14 -4.84
N MET A 593 9.50 24.37 -5.21
CA MET A 593 10.73 24.28 -4.41
C MET A 593 11.57 25.58 -4.43
N GLU A 594 11.41 26.45 -5.44
CA GLU A 594 12.10 27.74 -5.49
C GLU A 594 11.46 28.77 -4.55
N VAL A 595 10.14 28.66 -4.31
CA VAL A 595 9.35 29.62 -3.52
C VAL A 595 9.01 29.13 -2.11
N ASP A 596 9.17 27.84 -1.81
CA ASP A 596 8.93 27.25 -0.48
C ASP A 596 10.18 26.52 0.04
N PRO A 597 11.05 27.20 0.82
CA PRO A 597 12.26 26.61 1.37
C PRO A 597 12.02 25.43 2.31
N GLU A 598 10.93 25.43 3.09
CA GLU A 598 10.56 24.31 3.98
C GLU A 598 10.28 23.06 3.14
N PHE A 599 9.58 23.21 2.02
CA PHE A 599 9.32 22.11 1.10
C PHE A 599 10.59 21.65 0.38
N ALA A 600 11.45 22.57 -0.05
CA ALA A 600 12.74 22.21 -0.65
C ALA A 600 13.64 21.42 0.32
N ASP A 601 13.67 21.81 1.59
CA ASP A 601 14.43 21.12 2.64
C ASP A 601 13.87 19.71 2.90
N LEU A 602 12.53 19.56 2.93
CA LEU A 602 11.89 18.26 3.03
C LEU A 602 12.29 17.34 1.87
N MET A 603 12.19 17.80 0.62
CA MET A 603 12.54 17.00 -0.56
C MET A 603 14.03 16.65 -0.64
N ALA A 604 14.87 17.37 0.11
CA ALA A 604 16.28 17.08 0.31
C ALA A 604 16.57 16.19 1.54
N CYS A 605 15.53 15.62 2.17
CA CYS A 605 15.59 14.83 3.40
C CYS A 605 16.29 15.54 4.57
N LYS A 606 16.18 16.87 4.66
CA LYS A 606 16.66 17.61 5.83
C LYS A 606 15.62 17.54 6.92
N HIS A 607 16.01 17.02 8.08
CA HIS A 607 15.14 16.97 9.25
C HIS A 607 14.72 18.37 9.67
N HIS A 608 13.46 18.51 10.06
CA HIS A 608 12.98 19.76 10.63
C HIS A 608 13.62 20.02 12.00
N ASN A 609 14.43 21.08 12.13
CA ASN A 609 14.97 21.53 13.42
C ASN A 609 13.82 22.02 14.33
N SER A 610 13.29 21.16 15.20
CA SER A 610 12.34 21.57 16.24
C SER A 610 13.06 22.14 17.46
N THR A 611 13.81 23.23 17.31
CA THR A 611 14.49 23.90 18.43
C THR A 611 14.09 25.35 18.55
N THR A 612 12.86 25.56 19.03
CA THR A 612 12.54 26.64 19.97
C THR A 612 11.80 26.08 21.18
N ALA A 613 12.43 25.09 21.84
CA ALA A 613 12.34 24.83 23.28
C ALA A 613 13.18 23.57 23.61
N ALA A 614 14.11 23.70 24.56
CA ALA A 614 14.94 22.66 25.20
C ALA A 614 16.25 22.24 24.48
N THR A 615 17.32 22.95 24.86
CA THR A 615 18.67 22.46 25.26
C THR A 615 19.35 21.37 24.43
N ASP A 616 20.48 21.76 23.83
CA ASP A 616 21.68 20.98 23.48
C ASP A 616 21.59 19.46 23.68
N ILE A 617 21.29 18.75 22.59
CA ILE A 617 21.82 17.41 22.33
C ILE A 617 22.28 17.42 20.87
N ASP A 618 23.54 17.78 20.69
CA ASP A 618 24.31 17.61 19.46
C ASP A 618 24.67 16.13 19.29
N GLU A 619 23.75 15.31 18.79
CA GLU A 619 24.06 14.00 18.24
C GLU A 619 23.17 13.72 17.02
N THR A 620 23.59 14.17 15.84
CA THR A 620 23.15 13.57 14.58
C THR A 620 23.49 12.08 14.60
N PRO A 621 22.53 11.14 14.47
CA PRO A 621 22.87 9.74 14.33
C PRO A 621 23.75 9.56 13.09
N ALA A 622 24.93 8.96 13.28
CA ALA A 622 25.90 8.75 12.22
C ALA A 622 25.23 8.02 11.04
N ARG A 623 25.25 8.67 9.86
CA ARG A 623 24.84 8.08 8.58
C ARG A 623 25.55 6.72 8.43
N PRO A 624 24.85 5.61 8.14
CA PRO A 624 25.52 4.33 7.93
C PRO A 624 26.56 4.47 6.80
N PRO A 625 27.75 3.85 6.93
CA PRO A 625 28.81 4.00 5.95
C PRO A 625 28.35 3.47 4.58
N THR A 626 28.42 4.33 3.56
CA THR A 626 28.21 3.96 2.16
C THR A 626 29.22 2.85 1.78
N PRO A 627 28.83 1.80 1.05
CA PRO A 627 29.77 0.82 0.54
C PRO A 627 30.88 1.53 -0.26
N PRO A 628 32.17 1.15 -0.11
CA PRO A 628 33.24 1.80 -0.84
C PRO A 628 33.08 1.54 -2.34
N LEU A 629 32.90 2.61 -3.10
CA LEU A 629 33.04 2.63 -4.55
C LEU A 629 34.44 3.22 -4.85
N PRO A 630 35.12 2.84 -5.94
CA PRO A 630 36.41 3.46 -6.33
C PRO A 630 36.25 4.99 -6.64
N LEU A 631 37.20 5.69 -7.25
CA LEU A 631 37.14 7.18 -7.45
C LEU A 631 37.56 7.63 -8.87
N ALA A 632 36.93 8.68 -9.41
CA ALA A 632 37.46 9.66 -10.41
C ALA A 632 36.36 10.69 -10.81
N GLY A 633 36.69 11.97 -11.11
CA GLY A 633 35.74 13.09 -10.98
C GLY A 633 35.45 14.07 -12.14
N ILE A 634 34.54 15.02 -11.80
CA ILE A 634 34.25 16.42 -12.21
C ILE A 634 33.61 16.77 -13.59
N THR A 635 32.81 17.86 -13.53
CA THR A 635 31.61 18.43 -14.19
C THR A 635 31.75 19.28 -15.50
N SER A 636 30.63 19.53 -16.24
CA SER A 636 30.07 20.89 -16.56
C SER A 636 28.73 20.88 -17.37
N LYS A 637 28.05 22.05 -17.47
CA LYS A 637 26.62 22.34 -17.85
C LYS A 637 26.34 22.55 -19.36
N VAL A 638 25.07 22.39 -19.80
CA VAL A 638 24.54 22.72 -21.15
C VAL A 638 23.15 23.41 -21.11
N GLN A 639 22.82 24.15 -22.18
CA GLN A 639 21.67 25.04 -22.46
C GLN A 639 20.34 24.36 -22.87
N THR A 640 19.24 25.09 -22.71
CA THR A 640 17.82 24.68 -22.81
C THR A 640 17.10 25.01 -24.14
N THR A 641 15.99 24.31 -24.41
CA THR A 641 15.00 24.37 -25.51
C THR A 641 13.56 24.55 -24.96
N ILE A 642 12.54 24.72 -25.81
CA ILE A 642 11.15 25.10 -25.44
C ILE A 642 10.43 24.06 -24.53
N ASP A 643 10.85 22.79 -24.55
CA ASP A 643 10.34 21.74 -23.64
C ASP A 643 10.95 21.86 -22.21
N ASP A 644 12.08 22.57 -22.10
CA ASP A 644 12.81 22.81 -20.84
C ASP A 644 12.20 23.96 -20.01
N GLU A 645 11.25 24.71 -20.55
CA GLU A 645 10.53 25.76 -19.81
C GLU A 645 9.45 25.19 -18.87
N ALA A 646 8.83 24.05 -19.24
CA ALA A 646 7.84 23.37 -18.40
C ALA A 646 8.46 22.28 -17.51
N TYR A 647 9.57 21.68 -17.95
CA TYR A 647 10.25 20.54 -17.31
C TYR A 647 11.78 20.60 -17.46
N PRO A 648 12.48 21.53 -16.78
CA PRO A 648 13.92 21.79 -16.94
C PRO A 648 14.85 20.60 -16.60
N GLN A 649 14.32 19.52 -16.03
CA GLN A 649 15.07 18.31 -15.66
C GLN A 649 15.07 17.23 -16.76
N ARG A 650 14.30 17.38 -17.84
CA ARG A 650 14.13 16.33 -18.86
C ARG A 650 15.19 16.28 -19.93
N THR A 651 16.17 17.18 -19.90
CA THR A 651 17.34 17.03 -20.77
C THR A 651 18.00 15.68 -20.50
N VAL A 652 17.89 14.84 -21.51
CA VAL A 652 18.73 13.69 -21.85
C VAL A 652 20.20 14.08 -21.65
N THR A 653 20.69 14.00 -20.41
CA THR A 653 22.02 14.54 -20.06
C THR A 653 23.00 13.42 -19.80
N THR A 654 22.65 12.38 -19.04
CA THR A 654 23.66 11.39 -18.61
C THR A 654 24.25 10.62 -19.81
N ALA A 655 23.42 10.16 -20.74
CA ALA A 655 23.88 9.38 -21.90
C ALA A 655 24.63 10.22 -22.96
N HIS A 656 24.10 11.41 -23.29
CA HIS A 656 24.70 12.31 -24.28
C HIS A 656 26.06 12.82 -23.80
N TRP A 657 26.14 13.22 -22.52
CA TRP A 657 27.38 13.65 -21.89
C TRP A 657 28.46 12.56 -21.88
N ILE A 658 28.13 11.29 -21.58
CA ILE A 658 29.11 10.19 -21.56
C ILE A 658 29.67 9.93 -22.97
N LYS A 659 28.82 10.04 -23.99
CA LYS A 659 29.24 9.89 -25.40
C LYS A 659 30.14 11.03 -25.85
N ASP A 660 29.84 12.25 -25.43
CA ASP A 660 30.64 13.43 -25.75
C ASP A 660 31.99 13.44 -24.99
N ALA A 661 31.98 12.99 -23.74
CA ALA A 661 33.17 12.96 -22.87
C ALA A 661 34.20 11.90 -23.30
N ASN A 662 33.76 10.78 -23.87
CA ASN A 662 34.64 9.65 -24.19
C ASN A 662 35.02 9.53 -25.67
N GLY A 663 34.52 10.42 -26.54
CA GLY A 663 34.83 10.42 -27.98
C GLY A 663 34.33 9.17 -28.74
N LYS A 664 34.53 9.16 -30.07
CA LYS A 664 34.09 8.05 -30.97
C LYS A 664 34.82 6.72 -30.76
N GLU A 665 35.81 6.64 -29.87
CA GLU A 665 36.68 5.48 -29.66
C GLU A 665 36.42 4.72 -28.35
N ALA A 666 35.44 5.17 -27.56
CA ALA A 666 34.98 4.47 -26.36
C ALA A 666 34.41 3.07 -26.71
N GLY A 667 35.24 2.04 -26.56
CA GLY A 667 34.84 0.64 -26.83
C GLY A 667 35.73 -0.12 -27.81
N GLN A 668 36.86 0.44 -28.28
CA GLN A 668 37.86 -0.40 -28.93
C GLN A 668 38.56 -1.28 -27.88
N ARG A 669 38.33 -2.59 -27.96
CA ARG A 669 39.10 -3.59 -27.21
C ARG A 669 40.57 -3.47 -27.61
N ASP A 670 41.40 -2.99 -26.70
CA ASP A 670 42.84 -3.17 -26.86
C ASP A 670 43.18 -4.64 -26.60
N SER A 671 43.45 -5.35 -27.69
CA SER A 671 43.90 -6.73 -27.71
C SER A 671 45.41 -6.80 -27.45
N SER A 672 45.86 -6.35 -26.29
CA SER A 672 47.23 -6.56 -25.83
C SER A 672 47.21 -7.28 -24.49
N GLY A 673 47.49 -8.59 -24.56
CA GLY A 673 47.57 -9.47 -23.41
C GLY A 673 48.68 -9.09 -22.44
N GLY A 674 48.38 -9.29 -21.16
CA GLY A 674 49.36 -9.39 -20.09
C GLY A 674 48.91 -10.53 -19.19
N ASP A 675 49.56 -11.68 -19.32
CA ASP A 675 49.47 -12.78 -18.38
C ASP A 675 49.87 -12.29 -16.99
N MET A 676 48.97 -12.38 -16.01
CA MET A 676 49.35 -12.46 -14.60
C MET A 676 48.44 -13.43 -13.83
N VAL A 677 49.06 -14.57 -13.54
CA VAL A 677 48.96 -15.41 -12.32
C VAL A 677 47.65 -16.15 -12.09
N ALA A 678 47.66 -17.40 -12.55
CA ALA A 678 46.90 -18.50 -11.97
C ALA A 678 47.34 -18.79 -10.52
N GLN A 679 46.41 -19.34 -9.74
CA GLN A 679 46.51 -19.87 -8.37
C GLN A 679 46.19 -18.91 -7.22
N ALA A 680 44.90 -18.85 -6.90
CA ALA A 680 44.43 -19.30 -5.59
C ALA A 680 43.02 -19.86 -5.77
N SER A 681 42.85 -21.18 -5.59
CA SER A 681 41.52 -21.76 -5.40
C SER A 681 40.86 -21.03 -4.23
N PRO A 682 39.65 -20.46 -4.37
CA PRO A 682 38.95 -19.95 -3.20
C PRO A 682 38.71 -21.14 -2.26
N PRO A 683 38.92 -20.97 -0.94
CA PRO A 683 38.64 -22.04 0.00
C PRO A 683 37.16 -22.44 -0.12
N PRO A 684 36.80 -23.71 0.15
CA PRO A 684 35.40 -24.09 0.21
C PRO A 684 34.69 -23.13 1.19
N ARG A 685 33.61 -22.52 0.70
CA ARG A 685 32.75 -21.58 1.43
C ARG A 685 32.57 -22.07 2.87
N GLN A 686 33.21 -21.42 3.84
CA GLN A 686 32.84 -21.58 5.24
C GLN A 686 31.51 -20.84 5.42
N LEU A 687 30.44 -21.63 5.40
CA LEU A 687 29.12 -21.26 5.88
C LEU A 687 29.27 -20.78 7.34
N CYS A 688 28.73 -19.61 7.66
CA CYS A 688 28.56 -19.21 9.05
C CYS A 688 27.62 -20.21 9.73
N LEU A 689 28.13 -20.90 10.75
CA LEU A 689 27.40 -21.86 11.57
C LEU A 689 26.46 -21.10 12.52
N PHE A 690 25.20 -21.48 12.56
CA PHE A 690 24.28 -21.16 13.64
C PHE A 690 24.06 -22.44 14.44
N ASN A 691 24.58 -22.51 15.68
CA ASN A 691 24.57 -23.71 16.53
C ASN A 691 25.17 -25.00 15.91
N GLY A 692 26.15 -24.89 15.02
CA GLY A 692 27.00 -26.04 14.64
C GLY A 692 26.51 -26.91 13.48
N ASP A 693 25.37 -26.60 12.85
CA ASP A 693 24.87 -27.36 11.70
C ASP A 693 24.68 -26.50 10.43
N VAL A 694 24.85 -27.14 9.26
CA VAL A 694 24.72 -26.56 7.91
C VAL A 694 23.28 -26.70 7.41
N VAL A 695 22.61 -25.60 7.02
CA VAL A 695 21.23 -25.63 6.53
C VAL A 695 21.11 -25.06 5.11
N LEU A 696 20.63 -25.87 4.16
CA LEU A 696 20.12 -25.48 2.84
C LEU A 696 18.60 -25.24 2.96
N TYR A 697 18.07 -24.26 2.21
CA TYR A 697 16.65 -23.86 2.30
C TYR A 697 15.69 -24.95 1.80
N ALA A 698 15.19 -25.73 2.74
CA ALA A 698 13.87 -26.36 2.85
C ALA A 698 14.03 -27.53 3.82
N ASP A 699 14.15 -27.26 5.12
CA ASP A 699 13.95 -28.31 6.11
C ASP A 699 13.19 -27.79 7.34
N HIS A 700 12.27 -28.63 7.80
CA HIS A 700 11.08 -28.26 8.59
C HIS A 700 11.25 -28.52 10.10
N GLU A 701 12.49 -28.55 10.61
CA GLU A 701 12.80 -29.08 11.95
C GLU A 701 13.63 -28.15 12.85
N VAL A 702 13.40 -26.83 12.80
CA VAL A 702 13.86 -25.95 13.90
C VAL A 702 12.78 -25.94 14.98
N PRO A 703 13.07 -26.34 16.24
CA PRO A 703 12.11 -26.26 17.33
C PRO A 703 11.65 -24.81 17.54
N GLU A 704 10.36 -24.61 17.80
CA GLU A 704 9.85 -23.26 18.07
C GLU A 704 10.58 -22.62 19.26
N PRO A 705 10.88 -21.30 19.18
CA PRO A 705 11.55 -20.60 20.26
C PRO A 705 10.71 -20.69 21.54
N SER A 706 11.37 -21.00 22.66
CA SER A 706 10.70 -21.08 23.97
C SER A 706 10.01 -19.75 24.34
N ASP A 707 8.98 -19.82 25.20
CA ASP A 707 8.31 -18.63 25.78
C ASP A 707 9.29 -17.61 26.39
N ILE A 708 10.45 -18.08 26.86
CA ILE A 708 11.52 -17.24 27.41
C ILE A 708 12.23 -16.45 26.30
N THR A 709 12.40 -17.06 25.12
CA THR A 709 12.97 -16.43 23.93
C THR A 709 12.02 -15.37 23.35
N ILE A 710 10.72 -15.70 23.28
CA ILE A 710 9.67 -14.77 22.83
C ILE A 710 9.58 -13.54 23.75
N LYS A 711 9.62 -13.75 25.07
CA LYS A 711 9.61 -12.66 26.06
C LYS A 711 10.91 -11.84 26.07
N ARG A 712 12.05 -12.41 25.68
CA ARG A 712 13.32 -11.69 25.55
C ARG A 712 13.34 -10.76 24.33
N ASP A 713 12.60 -11.09 23.28
CA ASP A 713 12.51 -10.29 22.04
C ASP A 713 11.38 -9.24 22.08
N MET A 714 10.48 -9.30 23.07
CA MET A 714 9.58 -8.19 23.45
C MET A 714 10.37 -7.05 24.13
N ARG A 715 11.06 -6.21 23.35
CA ARG A 715 11.69 -4.99 23.88
C ARG A 715 10.64 -3.89 24.13
N PRO A 716 10.81 -3.02 25.14
CA PRO A 716 10.01 -1.81 25.29
C PRO A 716 10.18 -0.92 24.05
N GLY A 717 9.08 -0.52 23.41
CA GLY A 717 9.09 0.39 22.26
C GLY A 717 8.60 -0.17 20.93
N GLN A 718 8.19 -1.45 20.86
CA GLN A 718 7.44 -1.95 19.70
C GLN A 718 5.93 -1.81 19.94
N CYS A 719 5.29 -0.91 19.18
CA CYS A 719 3.84 -0.93 19.05
C CYS A 719 3.44 -2.11 18.16
N MET A 720 2.97 -3.21 18.73
CA MET A 720 2.26 -4.22 17.94
C MET A 720 0.88 -3.68 17.54
N PRO A 721 0.41 -3.95 16.31
CA PRO A 721 -0.98 -3.72 15.97
C PRO A 721 -1.88 -4.55 16.90
N ARG A 722 -3.08 -4.07 17.20
CA ARG A 722 -4.12 -4.84 17.91
C ARG A 722 -4.72 -5.95 17.02
N ASN A 723 -4.10 -6.22 15.88
CA ASN A 723 -4.69 -6.88 14.72
C ASN A 723 -4.53 -8.40 14.79
N GLY A 724 -5.50 -9.07 15.41
CA GLY A 724 -5.65 -10.53 15.30
C GLY A 724 -6.30 -11.00 13.99
N ASN A 725 -6.75 -10.09 13.13
CA ASN A 725 -7.61 -10.39 11.96
C ASN A 725 -6.93 -10.21 10.59
N ARG A 726 -5.60 -9.99 10.54
CA ARG A 726 -4.88 -9.85 9.27
C ARG A 726 -4.57 -11.23 8.66
N PRO A 727 -4.78 -11.42 7.35
CA PRO A 727 -4.37 -12.64 6.66
C PRO A 727 -2.86 -12.86 6.77
N SER A 728 -2.43 -14.10 6.94
CA SER A 728 -1.03 -14.50 6.72
C SER A 728 -0.67 -14.20 5.25
N GLY A 729 0.41 -13.42 5.05
CA GLY A 729 0.76 -12.83 3.75
C GLY A 729 0.38 -11.34 3.60
N PHE A 730 -0.29 -10.76 4.58
CA PHE A 730 -0.44 -9.32 4.77
C PHE A 730 0.63 -8.85 5.79
N PRO A 731 1.57 -7.97 5.44
CA PRO A 731 2.62 -7.60 6.37
C PRO A 731 2.08 -6.77 7.56
N PRO A 732 2.75 -6.85 8.73
CA PRO A 732 2.30 -6.20 9.97
C PRO A 732 2.54 -4.69 9.89
N GLY A 733 1.47 -3.89 9.93
CA GLY A 733 1.56 -2.43 9.88
C GLY A 733 0.22 -1.79 9.50
N GLY A 734 -0.47 -1.21 10.48
CA GLY A 734 -1.78 -0.56 10.27
C GLY A 734 -2.78 -0.96 11.34
N SER A 735 -2.41 -0.69 12.58
CA SER A 735 -3.30 -0.09 13.56
C SER A 735 -2.39 0.55 14.61
N ILE A 736 -1.42 1.35 14.17
CA ILE A 736 -0.65 2.16 15.10
C ILE A 736 -1.46 3.45 15.23
N MET A 737 -2.41 3.47 16.18
CA MET A 737 -2.75 4.72 16.85
C MET A 737 -1.51 5.13 17.63
N CYS A 738 -0.54 5.77 16.96
CA CYS A 738 0.40 6.63 17.65
C CYS A 738 -0.34 7.96 17.85
N PRO A 739 -0.29 8.55 19.06
CA PRO A 739 -0.95 9.83 19.30
C PRO A 739 -0.33 10.93 18.42
N PRO A 740 -1.05 12.04 18.19
CA PRO A 740 -0.67 13.04 17.21
C PRO A 740 0.28 14.05 17.86
N THR A 741 1.57 13.75 18.01
CA THR A 741 2.52 14.74 18.53
C THR A 741 3.96 14.48 18.12
N GLY A 742 4.50 15.35 17.24
CA GLY A 742 5.91 15.77 17.27
C GLY A 742 6.99 14.76 16.83
N PRO A 743 8.24 15.24 16.65
CA PRO A 743 9.38 14.38 16.40
C PRO A 743 9.53 13.40 17.58
N ILE A 744 10.02 12.19 17.31
CA ILE A 744 10.32 11.19 18.34
C ILE A 744 11.48 11.72 19.19
N THR A 745 11.17 12.60 20.16
CA THR A 745 12.13 13.10 21.13
C THR A 745 12.02 12.26 22.40
N LYS A 746 13.11 11.53 22.67
CA LYS A 746 13.44 10.75 23.88
C LYS A 746 12.60 9.51 24.18
N CYS A 747 13.21 8.35 23.95
CA CYS A 747 12.97 7.17 24.77
C CYS A 747 13.36 7.50 26.21
N GLU A 748 12.40 7.72 27.10
CA GLU A 748 12.67 7.73 28.54
C GLU A 748 13.21 6.36 28.96
N ARG A 749 14.47 6.34 29.39
CA ARG A 749 14.94 5.34 30.36
C ARG A 749 14.39 5.76 31.70
N ASN A 750 13.66 4.90 32.39
CA ASN A 750 13.64 4.85 33.85
C ASN A 750 13.19 3.44 34.28
N VAL A 751 14.06 2.66 34.94
CA VAL A 751 14.39 2.55 36.38
C VAL A 751 13.77 1.26 36.89
#